data_AF-A0A842W1E5-F1
#
_entry.id   AF-A0A842W1E5-F1
#
_cell.length_a   1.000
_cell.length_b   1.000
_cell.length_c   1.000
_cell.angle_alpha   90.00
_cell.angle_beta   90.00
_cell.angle_gamma   90.00
#
_symmetry.space_group_name_H-M   'P 1'
#
loop_
_entity.id
_entity.type
_entity.pdbx_description
1 polymer ?
#
loop_
_entity_poly.entity_id
_entity_poly.type
_entity_poly.pdbx_seq_one_letter_code
_entity_poly.pdbx_strand_id
1 'polypeptide(L)'
;MFFFITAGIIDQDEVQGVIALSLKWKYDSGTYSSHHTTPIAADLNHDGKMEVLAAFSDGNLFCLDHQGALDWSYDFGAGHEIETRITIADIDNDKEVEILFADNDKTVYCLSSTGAEEWTYSDVEGSFYYAYTGITVADIDDDSYFEILFTDNYKRVYCLDHNGNEDYWQTNPYVHDDAGCMHVIPAVGDVDGDNQKEIIVGNCGGGVNELICLRHTGTRKWEIHIDAEFYGSPAICNIDNDDEEEIIIGCEDGCVRTYQVDDSNSVTEGWSYDTGGQVFGCPAVGDIDNDGKMEVIVANYLSDTNGELIFLKGEDGTTEENHISLDEGTYCSPTIADIDNDGDYEIIITKPERVSPVEDSLMIYSHTGTLLASYDCGSPRFISTTVADIDDDGIFEILTADYNFVYCLDITGATQSGDAPWYTEHGSLFNTGQIDSDGDLVDDLTEDFYGTSATDPDDDDDGLEDGEEVINFGTDPTDPDPDTDGLNDYEEVITYETDPYDSDSDDDTYSDGEEVDAGTDPNDPADNPGVDTDGDGLPDCEETNGVYEPNNPYADGSGYLYTNPDEPDSDFDGLDDYEEIYLGEDDYYTNPHDPDSDDDGLDDGEEQTYFTDPNNADSDNDDLLDGEEINNYSTNPNDVDSDDDGLDDQEEVTSGSDGYITDPNDSDTDGDDYSDYEEYSAGTDPTDPEDYPSDDDPNQDTDGDGLTDEEEVNVYGTDPNDPDSDDDGLDDYEEVHEGSDGYETDPNDPDSDDDGYTDYTEVTEGTDPTDPLDYPETPTTTPPPETTTPPPTTTPPHETTTPPPETSTTSSSTKKGDFLKALITLISLLAITAISLVISKRKRK
;
A
#
# COMPACT_ATOMS: atom_id res chain seq x y z
N MET A 1 24.46 14.31 -69.43
CA MET A 1 24.19 15.68 -68.94
C MET A 1 24.20 15.52 -67.43
N PHE A 2 25.27 15.98 -66.79
CA PHE A 2 25.50 15.83 -65.34
C PHE A 2 24.59 16.82 -64.61
N PHE A 3 23.86 16.37 -63.59
CA PHE A 3 23.42 17.21 -62.47
C PHE A 3 23.91 16.55 -61.18
N PHE A 4 24.50 17.38 -60.33
CA PHE A 4 25.18 17.03 -59.10
C PHE A 4 24.15 16.75 -58.00
N ILE A 5 24.34 15.63 -57.28
CA ILE A 5 23.86 15.45 -55.91
C ILE A 5 24.95 16.04 -55.03
N THR A 6 24.69 17.16 -54.36
CA THR A 6 25.46 17.60 -53.21
C THR A 6 24.79 17.02 -51.97
N ALA A 7 25.29 15.88 -51.51
CA ALA A 7 25.07 15.43 -50.15
C ALA A 7 25.87 16.37 -49.24
N GLY A 8 25.16 17.16 -48.43
CA GLY A 8 25.73 17.81 -47.26
C GLY A 8 26.03 16.71 -46.24
N ILE A 9 27.25 16.71 -45.73
CA ILE A 9 27.63 15.92 -44.56
C ILE A 9 27.03 16.68 -43.38
N ILE A 10 25.99 16.12 -42.76
CA ILE A 10 25.51 16.52 -41.44
C ILE A 10 26.44 15.84 -40.43
N ASP A 11 26.95 16.61 -39.49
CA ASP A 11 27.77 16.14 -38.37
C ASP A 11 26.88 15.25 -37.47
N GLN A 12 27.36 14.07 -37.08
CA GLN A 12 26.55 13.04 -36.39
C GLN A 12 26.36 13.26 -34.88
N ASP A 13 26.48 14.50 -34.39
CA ASP A 13 26.37 14.79 -32.94
C ASP A 13 25.30 15.89 -32.62
N GLU A 14 24.33 16.16 -33.51
CA GLU A 14 23.13 16.99 -33.27
C GLU A 14 21.94 16.48 -34.11
N VAL A 15 21.34 15.34 -33.75
CA VAL A 15 20.00 14.95 -34.24
C VAL A 15 19.21 14.50 -33.02
N GLN A 16 18.57 15.46 -32.34
CA GLN A 16 17.31 15.21 -31.64
C GLN A 16 16.21 14.92 -32.68
N GLY A 17 15.16 14.25 -32.23
CA GLY A 17 14.18 13.46 -32.98
C GLY A 17 13.69 14.08 -34.28
N VAL A 18 13.72 13.29 -35.36
CA VAL A 18 12.87 13.56 -36.51
C VAL A 18 11.68 12.63 -36.33
N ILE A 19 10.59 13.15 -35.76
CA ILE A 19 9.30 12.43 -35.76
C ILE A 19 8.81 12.29 -37.21
N ALA A 20 8.12 11.20 -37.49
CA ALA A 20 7.54 10.93 -38.80
C ALA A 20 6.24 10.16 -38.68
N LEU A 21 5.27 10.47 -39.53
CA LEU A 21 3.98 9.80 -39.52
C LEU A 21 4.00 8.53 -40.37
N SER A 22 3.45 7.47 -39.79
CA SER A 22 3.27 6.18 -40.44
C SER A 22 1.82 5.72 -40.31
N LEU A 23 1.30 5.01 -41.31
CA LEU A 23 -0.08 4.51 -41.23
C LEU A 23 -0.11 3.25 -40.38
N LYS A 24 -0.76 3.32 -39.21
CA LYS A 24 -1.04 2.17 -38.35
C LYS A 24 -2.13 1.32 -38.99
N TRP A 25 -3.29 1.91 -39.18
CA TRP A 25 -4.41 1.31 -39.89
C TRP A 25 -5.32 2.36 -40.52
N LYS A 26 -6.22 1.90 -41.39
CA LYS A 26 -7.33 2.73 -41.89
C LYS A 26 -8.56 1.87 -42.10
N TYR A 27 -9.72 2.45 -41.80
CA TYR A 27 -11.01 1.79 -41.92
C TYR A 27 -11.80 2.36 -43.10
N ASP A 28 -12.39 1.50 -43.93
CA ASP A 28 -13.24 1.89 -45.08
C ASP A 28 -14.70 1.60 -44.71
N SER A 29 -15.51 2.63 -44.53
CA SER A 29 -16.94 2.47 -44.22
C SER A 29 -17.74 1.87 -45.37
N GLY A 30 -17.18 1.83 -46.59
CA GLY A 30 -17.82 1.32 -47.79
C GLY A 30 -18.92 2.24 -48.34
N THR A 31 -19.08 3.43 -47.76
CA THR A 31 -20.11 4.41 -48.13
C THR A 31 -19.46 5.65 -48.74
N TYR A 32 -20.00 6.09 -49.88
CA TYR A 32 -19.35 7.08 -50.75
C TYR A 32 -20.29 8.26 -50.98
N SER A 33 -20.69 9.03 -49.96
CA SER A 33 -21.51 10.22 -50.27
C SER A 33 -21.60 11.42 -49.32
N SER A 34 -21.00 11.51 -48.13
CA SER A 34 -21.18 12.75 -47.33
C SER A 34 -20.27 12.81 -46.09
N HIS A 35 -20.19 14.01 -45.50
CA HIS A 35 -19.31 14.47 -44.41
C HIS A 35 -19.15 13.49 -43.23
N HIS A 36 -17.97 13.50 -42.59
CA HIS A 36 -17.68 12.69 -41.39
C HIS A 36 -17.61 13.61 -40.18
N THR A 37 -17.84 13.04 -39.01
CA THR A 37 -17.48 13.66 -37.74
C THR A 37 -15.99 13.46 -37.49
N THR A 38 -15.38 14.30 -36.66
CA THR A 38 -14.05 13.98 -36.10
C THR A 38 -14.17 12.65 -35.34
N PRO A 39 -13.31 11.64 -35.60
CA PRO A 39 -13.31 10.40 -34.83
C PRO A 39 -12.88 10.69 -33.39
N ILE A 40 -13.40 9.97 -32.41
CA ILE A 40 -13.03 10.12 -31.00
C ILE A 40 -12.48 8.78 -30.49
N ALA A 41 -11.59 8.82 -29.51
CA ALA A 41 -11.05 7.64 -28.86
C ALA A 41 -11.43 7.67 -27.37
N ALA A 42 -11.77 6.51 -26.82
CA ALA A 42 -11.99 6.27 -25.40
C ALA A 42 -11.84 4.77 -25.13
N ASP A 43 -11.39 4.39 -23.95
CA ASP A 43 -11.45 2.99 -23.51
C ASP A 43 -12.91 2.70 -23.14
N LEU A 44 -13.60 1.91 -23.96
CA LEU A 44 -15.01 1.59 -23.75
C LEU A 44 -15.17 0.26 -23.01
N ASN A 45 -14.08 -0.46 -22.75
CA ASN A 45 -14.15 -1.81 -22.21
C ASN A 45 -13.18 -2.08 -21.05
N HIS A 46 -12.43 -1.06 -20.64
CA HIS A 46 -11.51 -1.05 -19.52
C HIS A 46 -10.38 -2.08 -19.69
N ASP A 47 -9.84 -2.21 -20.91
CA ASP A 47 -8.65 -3.05 -21.18
C ASP A 47 -7.34 -2.28 -21.33
N GLY A 48 -7.37 -0.98 -21.03
CA GLY A 48 -6.26 -0.05 -21.14
C GLY A 48 -6.02 0.43 -22.56
N LYS A 49 -6.84 0.02 -23.54
CA LYS A 49 -6.66 0.40 -24.95
C LYS A 49 -7.89 1.08 -25.49
N MET A 50 -7.65 2.08 -26.32
CA MET A 50 -8.73 2.94 -26.76
C MET A 50 -9.49 2.34 -27.95
N GLU A 51 -10.81 2.31 -27.83
CA GLU A 51 -11.71 2.15 -28.95
C GLU A 51 -11.88 3.47 -29.71
N VAL A 52 -12.05 3.37 -31.03
CA VAL A 52 -12.26 4.51 -31.91
C VAL A 52 -13.69 4.56 -32.42
N LEU A 53 -14.42 5.60 -32.02
CA LEU A 53 -15.76 5.88 -32.52
C LEU A 53 -15.73 6.86 -33.70
N ALA A 54 -16.45 6.52 -34.76
CA ALA A 54 -16.60 7.39 -35.92
C ALA A 54 -18.03 7.33 -36.49
N ALA A 55 -18.63 8.51 -36.65
CA ALA A 55 -19.95 8.64 -37.26
C ALA A 55 -19.86 9.19 -38.69
N PHE A 56 -20.76 8.66 -39.52
CA PHE A 56 -20.90 9.01 -40.91
C PHE A 56 -22.27 9.64 -41.13
N SER A 57 -22.31 10.70 -41.93
CA SER A 57 -23.53 11.41 -42.34
C SER A 57 -24.55 10.56 -43.12
N ASP A 58 -24.27 9.28 -43.37
CA ASP A 58 -25.27 8.33 -43.86
C ASP A 58 -26.02 7.59 -42.74
N GLY A 59 -25.80 8.00 -41.48
CA GLY A 59 -26.46 7.45 -40.30
C GLY A 59 -25.80 6.16 -39.81
N ASN A 60 -24.50 5.97 -40.02
CA ASN A 60 -23.77 4.85 -39.44
C ASN A 60 -22.77 5.34 -38.39
N LEU A 61 -22.80 4.70 -37.23
CA LEU A 61 -21.80 4.82 -36.18
C LEU A 61 -21.00 3.52 -36.12
N PHE A 62 -19.68 3.62 -36.02
CA PHE A 62 -18.78 2.48 -35.91
C PHE A 62 -17.90 2.63 -34.69
N CYS A 63 -17.69 1.53 -33.99
CA CYS A 63 -16.68 1.37 -32.95
C CYS A 63 -15.60 0.41 -33.45
N LEU A 64 -14.36 0.86 -33.42
CA LEU A 64 -13.20 0.12 -33.90
C LEU A 64 -12.25 -0.14 -32.74
N ASP A 65 -11.68 -1.33 -32.65
CA ASP A 65 -10.63 -1.63 -31.68
C ASP A 65 -9.36 -0.82 -31.98
N HIS A 66 -8.40 -0.84 -31.04
CA HIS A 66 -7.07 -0.24 -31.19
C HIS A 66 -6.30 -0.67 -32.46
N GLN A 67 -6.70 -1.76 -33.13
CA GLN A 67 -6.11 -2.30 -34.36
C GLN A 67 -6.85 -1.84 -35.64
N GLY A 68 -7.94 -1.09 -35.50
CA GLY A 68 -8.84 -0.68 -36.58
C GLY A 68 -9.75 -1.80 -37.09
N ALA A 69 -9.94 -2.89 -36.32
CA ALA A 69 -10.96 -3.88 -36.59
C ALA A 69 -12.31 -3.41 -36.05
N LEU A 70 -13.40 -3.87 -36.66
CA LEU A 70 -14.75 -3.47 -36.25
C LEU A 70 -15.20 -4.33 -35.06
N ASP A 71 -15.49 -3.69 -33.92
CA ASP A 71 -16.11 -4.34 -32.77
C ASP A 71 -17.63 -4.36 -32.92
N TRP A 72 -18.22 -3.17 -32.99
CA TRP A 72 -19.64 -3.02 -33.22
C TRP A 72 -19.95 -1.83 -34.13
N SER A 73 -21.15 -1.86 -34.71
CA SER A 73 -21.65 -0.77 -35.55
C SER A 73 -23.13 -0.61 -35.33
N TYR A 74 -23.60 0.62 -35.39
CA TYR A 74 -24.99 0.98 -35.32
C TYR A 74 -25.43 1.57 -36.67
N ASP A 75 -26.26 0.82 -37.41
CA ASP A 75 -26.83 1.23 -38.72
C ASP A 75 -28.29 1.67 -38.52
N PHE A 76 -28.53 2.98 -38.57
CA PHE A 76 -29.86 3.56 -38.46
C PHE A 76 -30.72 3.36 -39.73
N GLY A 77 -30.09 2.99 -40.85
CA GLY A 77 -30.74 2.79 -42.13
C GLY A 77 -31.07 4.08 -42.87
N ALA A 78 -31.84 3.96 -43.96
CA ALA A 78 -32.05 5.06 -44.89
C ALA A 78 -32.87 6.22 -44.29
N GLY A 79 -32.28 7.41 -44.22
CA GLY A 79 -32.94 8.66 -43.81
C GLY A 79 -32.38 9.30 -42.56
N HIS A 80 -31.36 8.70 -41.95
CA HIS A 80 -30.57 9.22 -40.84
C HIS A 80 -29.30 9.87 -41.37
N GLU A 81 -28.88 10.95 -40.71
CA GLU A 81 -27.70 11.74 -41.05
C GLU A 81 -27.11 12.26 -39.73
N ILE A 82 -26.10 11.55 -39.22
CA ILE A 82 -25.33 11.99 -38.06
C ILE A 82 -24.31 13.01 -38.56
N GLU A 83 -24.68 14.29 -38.45
CA GLU A 83 -23.79 15.41 -38.79
C GLU A 83 -23.24 16.10 -37.54
N THR A 84 -23.74 15.77 -36.35
CA THR A 84 -23.22 16.30 -35.09
C THR A 84 -22.06 15.46 -34.61
N ARG A 85 -21.22 16.08 -33.81
CA ARG A 85 -20.15 15.39 -33.11
C ARG A 85 -20.68 14.35 -32.10
N ILE A 86 -19.87 13.32 -31.85
CA ILE A 86 -20.04 12.33 -30.78
C ILE A 86 -19.38 12.89 -29.51
N THR A 87 -20.08 12.79 -28.39
CA THR A 87 -19.59 13.10 -27.04
C THR A 87 -19.59 11.79 -26.26
N ILE A 88 -18.57 11.58 -25.43
CA ILE A 88 -18.44 10.41 -24.55
C ILE A 88 -18.26 10.95 -23.15
N ALA A 89 -19.05 10.46 -22.20
CA ALA A 89 -18.92 10.78 -20.78
C ALA A 89 -19.74 9.77 -19.97
N ASP A 90 -19.29 9.41 -18.78
CA ASP A 90 -20.13 8.77 -17.76
C ASP A 90 -21.11 9.81 -17.24
N ILE A 91 -22.34 9.84 -17.77
CA ILE A 91 -23.31 10.88 -17.44
C ILE A 91 -24.07 10.58 -16.15
N ASP A 92 -24.18 9.32 -15.75
CA ASP A 92 -24.98 8.91 -14.60
C ASP A 92 -24.16 8.39 -13.40
N ASN A 93 -22.85 8.55 -13.47
CA ASN A 93 -21.87 8.24 -12.42
C ASN A 93 -21.94 6.76 -12.02
N ASP A 94 -22.01 5.88 -13.02
CA ASP A 94 -22.04 4.44 -12.85
C ASP A 94 -20.73 3.73 -13.22
N LYS A 95 -19.69 4.52 -13.56
CA LYS A 95 -18.34 4.10 -13.97
C LYS A 95 -18.28 3.48 -15.37
N GLU A 96 -19.36 3.54 -16.15
CA GLU A 96 -19.37 3.23 -17.57
C GLU A 96 -19.61 4.52 -18.36
N VAL A 97 -18.99 4.62 -19.54
CA VAL A 97 -19.15 5.82 -20.37
C VAL A 97 -20.32 5.69 -21.36
N GLU A 98 -21.10 6.76 -21.48
CA GLU A 98 -22.19 6.88 -22.45
C GLU A 98 -21.74 7.60 -23.71
N ILE A 99 -22.25 7.15 -24.84
CA ILE A 99 -22.02 7.69 -26.16
C ILE A 99 -23.23 8.52 -26.58
N LEU A 100 -23.03 9.84 -26.66
CA LEU A 100 -24.05 10.84 -26.96
C LEU A 100 -23.86 11.45 -28.35
N PHE A 101 -24.93 11.52 -29.14
CA PHE A 101 -24.95 12.25 -30.41
C PHE A 101 -26.37 12.64 -30.82
N ALA A 102 -26.49 13.54 -31.79
CA ALA A 102 -27.76 13.97 -32.34
C ALA A 102 -27.86 13.65 -33.84
N ASP A 103 -29.03 13.18 -34.26
CA ASP A 103 -29.32 12.87 -35.67
C ASP A 103 -30.26 13.91 -36.28
N ASN A 104 -30.10 14.20 -37.58
CA ASN A 104 -30.98 15.11 -38.33
C ASN A 104 -32.47 14.71 -38.30
N ASP A 105 -32.82 13.50 -37.85
CA ASP A 105 -34.18 13.06 -37.55
C ASP A 105 -34.84 13.74 -36.34
N LYS A 106 -34.09 14.61 -35.64
CA LYS A 106 -34.49 15.40 -34.46
C LYS A 106 -34.46 14.61 -33.16
N THR A 107 -33.59 13.61 -33.07
CA THR A 107 -33.40 12.80 -31.88
C THR A 107 -31.98 12.93 -31.35
N VAL A 108 -31.85 13.07 -30.03
CA VAL A 108 -30.61 12.85 -29.29
C VAL A 108 -30.62 11.39 -28.82
N TYR A 109 -29.50 10.71 -29.05
CA TYR A 109 -29.28 9.32 -28.70
C TYR A 109 -28.24 9.23 -27.59
N CYS A 110 -28.52 8.34 -26.62
CA CYS A 110 -27.57 7.88 -25.63
C CYS A 110 -27.42 6.37 -25.80
N LEU A 111 -26.19 5.92 -26.03
CA LEU A 111 -25.84 4.52 -26.13
C LEU A 111 -24.84 4.17 -25.02
N SER A 112 -24.91 2.96 -24.47
CA SER A 112 -23.87 2.43 -23.59
C SER A 112 -22.54 2.26 -24.34
N SER A 113 -21.43 2.07 -23.63
CA SER A 113 -20.13 1.61 -24.14
C SER A 113 -20.20 0.47 -25.18
N THR A 114 -21.14 -0.48 -25.02
CA THR A 114 -21.36 -1.61 -25.96
C THR A 114 -22.15 -1.28 -27.24
N GLY A 115 -22.55 -0.02 -27.42
CA GLY A 115 -23.40 0.45 -28.52
C GLY A 115 -24.89 0.10 -28.38
N ALA A 116 -25.35 -0.32 -27.20
CA ALA A 116 -26.76 -0.55 -26.93
C ALA A 116 -27.49 0.78 -26.64
N GLU A 117 -28.69 0.96 -27.20
CA GLU A 117 -29.51 2.15 -26.92
C GLU A 117 -30.03 2.11 -25.48
N GLU A 118 -29.73 3.15 -24.71
CA GLU A 118 -30.22 3.30 -23.34
C GLU A 118 -31.47 4.16 -23.33
N TRP A 119 -31.36 5.37 -23.89
CA TRP A 119 -32.46 6.30 -24.02
C TRP A 119 -32.32 7.17 -25.27
N THR A 120 -33.46 7.77 -25.64
CA THR A 120 -33.54 8.72 -26.75
C THR A 120 -34.44 9.89 -26.39
N TYR A 121 -34.06 11.09 -26.84
CA TYR A 121 -34.85 12.30 -26.67
C TYR A 121 -35.26 12.86 -28.05
N SER A 122 -36.54 12.80 -28.39
CA SER A 122 -37.06 13.20 -29.71
C SER A 122 -38.01 14.41 -29.70
N ASP A 123 -38.16 15.14 -28.57
CA ASP A 123 -39.01 16.35 -28.50
C ASP A 123 -38.23 17.62 -28.89
N VAL A 124 -37.45 17.52 -29.97
CA VAL A 124 -36.69 18.63 -30.55
C VAL A 124 -37.54 19.32 -31.63
N GLU A 125 -37.75 20.63 -31.47
CA GLU A 125 -38.56 21.40 -32.43
C GLU A 125 -37.84 21.67 -33.74
N GLY A 126 -36.57 22.09 -33.66
CA GLY A 126 -35.69 22.33 -34.79
C GLY A 126 -35.13 21.04 -35.40
N SER A 127 -34.13 21.18 -36.24
CA SER A 127 -33.29 20.08 -36.73
C SER A 127 -31.84 20.42 -36.40
N PHE A 128 -31.05 19.37 -36.22
CA PHE A 128 -29.60 19.45 -36.30
C PHE A 128 -29.24 19.62 -37.79
N TYR A 129 -28.23 20.43 -38.11
CA TYR A 129 -27.84 20.67 -39.49
C TYR A 129 -26.41 21.23 -39.49
N TYR A 130 -25.52 20.60 -40.25
CA TYR A 130 -24.07 20.88 -40.29
C TYR A 130 -23.30 20.49 -39.02
N ALA A 131 -21.99 20.27 -39.18
CA ALA A 131 -21.02 19.94 -38.14
C ALA A 131 -20.77 21.04 -37.09
N TYR A 132 -21.65 22.04 -37.01
CA TYR A 132 -21.55 23.17 -36.07
C TYR A 132 -22.49 23.01 -34.86
N THR A 133 -23.40 22.04 -34.91
CA THR A 133 -24.25 21.63 -33.78
C THR A 133 -23.68 20.38 -33.11
N GLY A 134 -23.69 20.34 -31.78
CA GLY A 134 -23.10 19.26 -30.99
C GLY A 134 -23.73 19.21 -29.59
N ILE A 135 -23.26 18.25 -28.81
CA ILE A 135 -23.65 18.01 -27.43
C ILE A 135 -22.48 18.39 -26.52
N THR A 136 -22.79 19.06 -25.42
CA THR A 136 -21.88 19.38 -24.33
C THR A 136 -22.42 18.70 -23.08
N VAL A 137 -21.54 18.07 -22.32
CA VAL A 137 -21.86 17.39 -21.07
C VAL A 137 -21.10 18.12 -19.98
N ALA A 138 -21.79 18.57 -18.93
CA ALA A 138 -21.15 19.24 -17.81
C ALA A 138 -22.08 19.21 -16.59
N ASP A 139 -21.52 19.06 -15.40
CA ASP A 139 -22.24 19.26 -14.15
C ASP A 139 -22.38 20.78 -13.95
N ILE A 140 -23.56 21.31 -14.28
CA ILE A 140 -23.83 22.74 -14.23
C ILE A 140 -24.45 23.19 -12.91
N ASP A 141 -24.92 22.27 -12.07
CA ASP A 141 -25.53 22.62 -10.77
C ASP A 141 -24.87 22.01 -9.52
N ASP A 142 -23.72 21.38 -9.73
CA ASP A 142 -22.82 20.79 -8.74
C ASP A 142 -23.52 19.68 -7.93
N ASP A 143 -24.29 18.82 -8.61
CA ASP A 143 -25.00 17.68 -8.03
C ASP A 143 -24.34 16.31 -8.29
N SER A 144 -23.16 16.31 -8.93
CA SER A 144 -22.35 15.14 -9.26
C SER A 144 -22.94 14.25 -10.36
N TYR A 145 -23.94 14.75 -11.10
CA TYR A 145 -24.40 14.15 -12.36
C TYR A 145 -24.19 15.15 -13.49
N PHE A 146 -23.95 14.66 -14.70
CA PHE A 146 -23.77 15.57 -15.83
C PHE A 146 -25.07 15.91 -16.55
N GLU A 147 -25.24 17.19 -16.84
CA GLU A 147 -26.31 17.67 -17.72
C GLU A 147 -25.90 17.62 -19.18
N ILE A 148 -26.84 17.19 -20.02
CA ILE A 148 -26.67 17.14 -21.47
C ILE A 148 -27.22 18.42 -22.11
N LEU A 149 -26.31 19.25 -22.62
CA LEU A 149 -26.60 20.54 -23.25
C LEU A 149 -26.48 20.47 -24.78
N PHE A 150 -27.50 20.93 -25.48
CA PHE A 150 -27.45 21.02 -26.95
C PHE A 150 -28.37 22.09 -27.52
N THR A 151 -28.18 22.40 -28.79
CA THR A 151 -28.93 23.43 -29.51
C THR A 151 -29.60 22.91 -30.78
N ASP A 152 -30.69 23.56 -31.19
CA ASP A 152 -31.35 23.29 -32.46
C ASP A 152 -31.38 24.52 -33.39
N ASN A 153 -31.61 24.31 -34.68
CA ASN A 153 -31.68 25.41 -35.66
C ASN A 153 -32.88 26.38 -35.48
N TYR A 154 -33.72 26.18 -34.46
CA TYR A 154 -34.88 27.00 -34.09
C TYR A 154 -34.62 27.85 -32.85
N LYS A 155 -33.35 28.06 -32.48
CA LYS A 155 -32.93 28.97 -31.41
C LYS A 155 -33.24 28.45 -30.01
N ARG A 156 -33.30 27.14 -29.84
CA ARG A 156 -33.53 26.53 -28.53
C ARG A 156 -32.24 25.98 -27.98
N VAL A 157 -32.10 26.16 -26.67
CA VAL A 157 -31.10 25.49 -25.85
C VAL A 157 -31.87 24.52 -24.97
N TYR A 158 -31.40 23.28 -24.97
CA TYR A 158 -31.94 22.16 -24.21
C TYR A 158 -30.90 21.78 -23.17
N CYS A 159 -31.38 21.42 -21.99
CA CYS A 159 -30.62 20.84 -20.90
C CYS A 159 -31.42 19.64 -20.41
N LEU A 160 -30.87 18.45 -20.57
CA LEU A 160 -31.43 17.20 -20.08
C LEU A 160 -30.67 16.74 -18.85
N ASP A 161 -31.35 16.04 -17.95
CA ASP A 161 -30.67 15.27 -16.90
C ASP A 161 -29.96 14.04 -17.49
N HIS A 162 -29.12 13.40 -16.68
CA HIS A 162 -28.41 12.16 -17.01
C HIS A 162 -29.31 11.00 -17.51
N ASN A 163 -30.60 11.02 -17.19
CA ASN A 163 -31.58 10.03 -17.66
C ASN A 163 -32.27 10.43 -18.99
N GLY A 164 -31.85 11.53 -19.62
CA GLY A 164 -32.44 12.06 -20.85
C GLY A 164 -33.81 12.73 -20.67
N ASN A 165 -34.20 13.11 -19.46
CA ASN A 165 -35.45 13.82 -19.20
C ASN A 165 -35.30 15.34 -19.29
N GLU A 166 -36.33 16.00 -19.82
CA GLU A 166 -36.44 17.47 -19.90
C GLU A 166 -36.82 18.14 -18.56
N ASP A 167 -36.76 17.42 -17.43
CA ASP A 167 -37.19 17.94 -16.13
C ASP A 167 -36.25 19.06 -15.60
N TYR A 168 -35.10 19.25 -16.25
CA TYR A 168 -34.18 20.36 -16.04
C TYR A 168 -34.74 21.68 -16.61
N TRP A 169 -34.54 21.96 -17.91
CA TRP A 169 -35.20 23.08 -18.59
C TRP A 169 -34.97 23.10 -20.12
N GLN A 170 -35.87 23.78 -20.80
CA GLN A 170 -35.71 24.21 -22.19
C GLN A 170 -35.99 25.71 -22.29
N THR A 171 -35.12 26.43 -23.00
CA THR A 171 -35.26 27.88 -23.18
C THR A 171 -35.05 28.29 -24.63
N ASN A 172 -35.77 29.33 -25.05
CA ASN A 172 -35.45 30.07 -26.27
C ASN A 172 -34.94 31.45 -25.82
N PRO A 173 -33.62 31.63 -25.67
CA PRO A 173 -33.08 32.85 -25.08
C PRO A 173 -33.13 34.05 -26.05
N TYR A 174 -33.56 33.84 -27.30
CA TYR A 174 -33.50 34.82 -28.38
C TYR A 174 -34.81 35.58 -28.57
N VAL A 175 -34.71 36.90 -28.78
CA VAL A 175 -35.87 37.82 -28.82
C VAL A 175 -36.35 38.11 -30.26
N HIS A 176 -35.60 37.65 -31.27
CA HIS A 176 -35.83 37.99 -32.67
C HIS A 176 -36.51 36.84 -33.45
N ASP A 177 -37.66 37.11 -34.08
CA ASP A 177 -38.49 36.14 -34.84
C ASP A 177 -37.94 35.78 -36.24
N ASP A 178 -36.74 36.25 -36.63
CA ASP A 178 -36.24 36.06 -37.99
C ASP A 178 -35.78 34.62 -38.27
N ALA A 179 -36.14 34.12 -39.45
CA ALA A 179 -36.02 32.72 -39.85
C ALA A 179 -34.63 32.41 -40.44
N GLY A 180 -33.76 31.81 -39.62
CA GLY A 180 -32.53 31.14 -40.05
C GLY A 180 -31.41 31.32 -39.04
N CYS A 181 -30.99 30.22 -38.40
CA CYS A 181 -29.90 30.19 -37.42
C CYS A 181 -29.06 28.93 -37.59
N MET A 182 -27.75 29.09 -37.47
CA MET A 182 -26.84 28.03 -37.11
C MET A 182 -26.43 28.30 -35.67
N HIS A 183 -26.51 27.26 -34.85
CA HIS A 183 -25.98 27.33 -33.49
C HIS A 183 -24.62 26.67 -33.49
N VAL A 184 -23.73 27.31 -32.74
CA VAL A 184 -22.49 26.72 -32.26
C VAL A 184 -22.80 25.78 -31.10
N ILE A 185 -21.91 24.83 -30.89
CA ILE A 185 -21.89 23.96 -29.71
C ILE A 185 -21.86 24.87 -28.45
N PRO A 186 -22.67 24.58 -27.40
CA PRO A 186 -22.57 25.30 -26.13
C PRO A 186 -21.18 25.11 -25.50
N ALA A 187 -20.63 26.17 -24.92
CA ALA A 187 -19.45 26.06 -24.04
C ALA A 187 -19.87 26.31 -22.60
N VAL A 188 -19.22 25.64 -21.64
CA VAL A 188 -19.53 25.75 -20.20
C VAL A 188 -18.28 26.16 -19.44
N GLY A 189 -18.39 27.16 -18.57
CA GLY A 189 -17.28 27.67 -17.75
C GLY A 189 -17.71 28.82 -16.83
N ASP A 190 -16.92 29.13 -15.81
CA ASP A 190 -17.15 30.23 -14.87
C ASP A 190 -16.63 31.56 -15.43
N VAL A 191 -17.41 32.13 -16.34
CA VAL A 191 -17.01 33.33 -17.08
C VAL A 191 -17.04 34.62 -16.27
N ASP A 192 -17.63 34.63 -15.06
CA ASP A 192 -17.66 35.82 -14.20
C ASP A 192 -17.10 35.64 -12.79
N GLY A 193 -16.36 34.55 -12.56
CA GLY A 193 -15.59 34.29 -11.35
C GLY A 193 -16.45 34.12 -10.10
N ASP A 194 -17.70 33.66 -10.26
CA ASP A 194 -18.65 33.48 -9.15
C ASP A 194 -18.71 32.05 -8.59
N ASN A 195 -17.82 31.19 -9.08
CA ASN A 195 -17.71 29.75 -8.85
C ASN A 195 -19.00 29.00 -9.19
N GLN A 196 -19.78 29.48 -10.16
CA GLN A 196 -20.86 28.71 -10.78
C GLN A 196 -20.66 28.69 -12.28
N LYS A 197 -20.75 27.51 -12.87
CA LYS A 197 -20.58 27.35 -14.32
C LYS A 197 -21.73 28.02 -15.08
N GLU A 198 -21.36 28.74 -16.14
CA GLU A 198 -22.30 29.33 -17.09
C GLU A 198 -22.22 28.72 -18.47
N ILE A 199 -23.34 28.85 -19.17
CA ILE A 199 -23.51 28.26 -20.50
C ILE A 199 -23.45 29.39 -21.53
N ILE A 200 -22.41 29.36 -22.34
CA ILE A 200 -22.20 30.28 -23.45
C ILE A 200 -22.74 29.67 -24.73
N VAL A 201 -23.72 30.35 -25.34
CA VAL A 201 -24.34 29.92 -26.59
C VAL A 201 -24.27 31.02 -27.62
N GLY A 202 -23.86 30.65 -28.83
CA GLY A 202 -23.88 31.53 -29.98
C GLY A 202 -25.08 31.30 -30.88
N ASN A 203 -25.52 32.38 -31.52
CA ASN A 203 -26.45 32.36 -32.62
C ASN A 203 -25.83 33.12 -33.79
N CYS A 204 -25.70 32.46 -34.93
CA CYS A 204 -25.24 33.08 -36.16
C CYS A 204 -26.23 32.86 -37.31
N GLY A 205 -26.32 33.84 -38.21
CA GLY A 205 -27.23 33.80 -39.36
C GLY A 205 -28.54 34.57 -39.16
N GLY A 206 -29.33 34.68 -40.23
CA GLY A 206 -30.61 35.40 -40.19
C GLY A 206 -30.49 36.93 -40.06
N GLY A 207 -29.25 37.46 -40.06
CA GLY A 207 -28.95 38.89 -39.95
C GLY A 207 -28.79 39.41 -38.51
N VAL A 208 -28.76 38.51 -37.52
CA VAL A 208 -28.52 38.82 -36.11
C VAL A 208 -27.53 37.79 -35.57
N ASN A 209 -26.30 38.24 -35.26
CA ASN A 209 -25.29 37.39 -34.62
C ASN A 209 -25.13 37.83 -33.17
N GLU A 210 -25.32 36.90 -32.24
CA GLU A 210 -25.40 37.19 -30.81
C GLU A 210 -24.69 36.11 -30.01
N LEU A 211 -23.92 36.53 -29.01
CA LEU A 211 -23.38 35.67 -27.97
C LEU A 211 -24.21 35.87 -26.70
N ILE A 212 -24.67 34.78 -26.11
CA ILE A 212 -25.56 34.79 -24.96
C ILE A 212 -24.95 33.93 -23.86
N CYS A 213 -25.00 34.44 -22.64
CA CYS A 213 -24.70 33.66 -21.44
C CYS A 213 -26.00 33.32 -20.71
N LEU A 214 -26.12 32.06 -20.32
CA LEU A 214 -27.18 31.51 -19.50
C LEU A 214 -26.59 31.06 -18.17
N ARG A 215 -27.36 31.25 -17.09
CA ARG A 215 -27.11 30.59 -15.81
C ARG A 215 -27.40 29.09 -15.94
N HIS A 216 -26.88 28.29 -15.02
CA HIS A 216 -27.23 26.86 -14.88
C HIS A 216 -28.75 26.56 -14.89
N THR A 217 -29.58 27.50 -14.42
CA THR A 217 -31.06 27.44 -14.50
C THR A 217 -31.68 27.68 -15.89
N GLY A 218 -30.88 27.87 -16.94
CA GLY A 218 -31.33 28.24 -18.29
C GLY A 218 -31.85 29.67 -18.42
N THR A 219 -31.69 30.47 -17.37
CA THR A 219 -32.10 31.87 -17.38
C THR A 219 -31.00 32.75 -17.94
N ARG A 220 -31.38 33.63 -18.87
CA ARG A 220 -30.44 34.52 -19.54
C ARG A 220 -29.77 35.49 -18.58
N LYS A 221 -28.44 35.45 -18.52
CA LYS A 221 -27.58 36.33 -17.71
C LYS A 221 -27.32 37.64 -18.46
N TRP A 222 -26.77 37.57 -19.67
CA TRP A 222 -26.52 38.72 -20.55
C TRP A 222 -26.56 38.33 -22.04
N GLU A 223 -26.53 39.33 -22.93
CA GLU A 223 -26.45 39.15 -24.39
C GLU A 223 -25.59 40.26 -25.01
N ILE A 224 -24.76 39.91 -26.00
CA ILE A 224 -24.01 40.87 -26.82
C ILE A 224 -24.23 40.63 -28.31
N HIS A 225 -24.15 41.70 -29.11
CA HIS A 225 -24.23 41.61 -30.56
C HIS A 225 -22.83 41.53 -31.16
N ILE A 226 -22.62 40.56 -32.04
CA ILE A 226 -21.39 40.38 -32.80
C ILE A 226 -21.63 40.88 -34.22
N ASP A 227 -20.78 41.79 -34.70
CA ASP A 227 -20.90 42.38 -36.04
C ASP A 227 -20.43 41.41 -37.17
N ALA A 228 -20.34 40.11 -36.89
CA ALA A 228 -19.90 39.05 -37.81
C ALA A 228 -20.55 37.70 -37.44
N GLU A 229 -20.66 36.79 -38.42
CA GLU A 229 -21.01 35.39 -38.16
C GLU A 229 -19.82 34.67 -37.51
N PHE A 230 -20.08 33.64 -36.71
CA PHE A 230 -19.07 32.81 -36.06
C PHE A 230 -19.62 31.38 -35.99
N TYR A 231 -18.79 30.41 -36.35
CA TYR A 231 -19.23 29.05 -36.70
C TYR A 231 -18.63 27.98 -35.81
N GLY A 232 -17.38 28.16 -35.36
CA GLY A 232 -16.75 27.33 -34.34
C GLY A 232 -17.32 27.66 -32.97
N SER A 233 -17.36 26.68 -32.08
CA SER A 233 -17.80 26.91 -30.72
C SER A 233 -16.79 27.79 -29.96
N PRO A 234 -17.26 28.58 -28.98
CA PRO A 234 -16.37 29.41 -28.18
C PRO A 234 -15.38 28.56 -27.39
N ALA A 235 -14.15 29.05 -27.21
CA ALA A 235 -13.28 28.55 -26.16
C ALA A 235 -13.48 29.42 -24.91
N ILE A 236 -13.47 28.80 -23.73
CA ILE A 236 -13.49 29.48 -22.44
C ILE A 236 -12.20 29.08 -21.74
N CYS A 237 -11.39 30.06 -21.34
CA CYS A 237 -10.10 29.82 -20.69
C CYS A 237 -9.62 31.14 -20.07
N ASN A 238 -8.96 31.06 -18.92
CA ASN A 238 -8.25 32.19 -18.31
C ASN A 238 -6.93 32.45 -19.06
N ILE A 239 -6.96 33.34 -20.05
CA ILE A 239 -5.82 33.59 -20.96
C ILE A 239 -4.88 34.68 -20.48
N ASP A 240 -5.24 35.42 -19.43
CA ASP A 240 -4.42 36.50 -18.87
C ASP A 240 -4.06 36.35 -17.38
N ASN A 241 -4.41 35.21 -16.79
CA ASN A 241 -4.14 34.79 -15.41
C ASN A 241 -4.70 35.76 -14.36
N ASP A 242 -5.95 36.23 -14.53
CA ASP A 242 -6.59 37.19 -13.63
C ASP A 242 -7.73 36.63 -12.74
N ASP A 243 -7.89 35.31 -12.74
CA ASP A 243 -8.92 34.51 -12.05
C ASP A 243 -10.32 34.59 -12.70
N GLU A 244 -10.51 35.36 -13.78
CA GLU A 244 -11.73 35.39 -14.60
C GLU A 244 -11.47 34.64 -15.93
N GLU A 245 -12.43 33.88 -16.44
CA GLU A 245 -12.27 33.19 -17.74
C GLU A 245 -12.69 34.07 -18.92
N GLU A 246 -11.89 34.08 -19.99
CA GLU A 246 -12.21 34.74 -21.25
C GLU A 246 -12.99 33.85 -22.21
N ILE A 247 -13.91 34.47 -22.95
CA ILE A 247 -14.58 33.84 -24.08
C ILE A 247 -13.87 34.21 -25.38
N ILE A 248 -13.33 33.23 -26.09
CA ILE A 248 -12.62 33.41 -27.37
C ILE A 248 -13.48 32.88 -28.53
N ILE A 249 -13.66 33.70 -29.57
CA ILE A 249 -14.40 33.32 -30.79
C ILE A 249 -13.65 33.65 -32.08
N GLY A 250 -13.73 32.73 -33.04
CA GLY A 250 -13.32 32.92 -34.44
C GLY A 250 -14.49 33.35 -35.32
N CYS A 251 -14.32 34.41 -36.13
CA CYS A 251 -15.40 35.00 -36.91
C CYS A 251 -15.20 34.92 -38.43
N GLU A 252 -16.31 34.93 -39.17
CA GLU A 252 -16.41 34.92 -40.63
C GLU A 252 -15.77 36.17 -41.27
N ASP A 253 -15.75 37.30 -40.55
CA ASP A 253 -15.10 38.53 -41.01
C ASP A 253 -13.57 38.47 -40.89
N GLY A 254 -13.06 37.39 -40.30
CA GLY A 254 -11.66 37.05 -40.17
C GLY A 254 -11.00 37.51 -38.89
N CYS A 255 -11.78 38.08 -37.98
CA CYS A 255 -11.28 38.46 -36.66
C CYS A 255 -11.41 37.29 -35.66
N VAL A 256 -10.38 37.14 -34.83
CA VAL A 256 -10.48 36.49 -33.52
C VAL A 256 -10.79 37.57 -32.49
N ARG A 257 -11.69 37.28 -31.55
CA ARG A 257 -12.13 38.23 -30.52
C ARG A 257 -12.19 37.55 -29.17
N THR A 258 -11.78 38.29 -28.13
CA THR A 258 -11.92 37.86 -26.74
C THR A 258 -12.92 38.75 -26.01
N TYR A 259 -13.64 38.16 -25.06
CA TYR A 259 -14.60 38.83 -24.21
C TYR A 259 -14.38 38.45 -22.75
N GLN A 260 -14.35 39.47 -21.90
CA GLN A 260 -14.29 39.34 -20.44
C GLN A 260 -15.64 39.74 -19.84
N VAL A 261 -16.02 39.12 -18.73
CA VAL A 261 -17.26 39.43 -18.01
C VAL A 261 -16.93 39.78 -16.57
N ASP A 262 -17.19 41.03 -16.18
CA ASP A 262 -17.00 41.41 -14.77
C ASP A 262 -18.11 40.83 -13.85
N ASP A 263 -17.85 40.83 -12.53
CA ASP A 263 -18.81 40.54 -11.43
C ASP A 263 -20.20 41.18 -11.61
N SER A 264 -20.30 42.29 -12.36
CA SER A 264 -21.54 43.01 -12.59
C SER A 264 -22.31 42.54 -13.83
N ASN A 265 -21.84 41.45 -14.44
CA ASN A 265 -22.32 40.83 -15.67
C ASN A 265 -22.19 41.80 -16.86
N SER A 266 -21.19 42.68 -16.82
CA SER A 266 -20.89 43.62 -17.89
C SER A 266 -19.80 43.04 -18.77
N VAL A 267 -20.18 42.70 -20.00
CA VAL A 267 -19.26 42.16 -20.99
C VAL A 267 -18.43 43.27 -21.65
N THR A 268 -17.12 43.09 -21.68
CA THR A 268 -16.18 43.93 -22.42
C THR A 268 -15.41 43.12 -23.45
N GLU A 269 -15.28 43.66 -24.66
CA GLU A 269 -14.33 43.11 -25.65
C GLU A 269 -12.91 43.38 -25.14
N GLY A 270 -12.12 42.32 -24.99
CA GLY A 270 -10.71 42.37 -24.62
C GLY A 270 -9.87 42.83 -25.80
N TRP A 271 -9.24 41.88 -26.49
CA TRP A 271 -8.50 42.14 -27.71
C TRP A 271 -9.18 41.53 -28.94
N SER A 272 -8.83 42.06 -30.11
CA SER A 272 -9.30 41.56 -31.40
C SER A 272 -8.14 41.49 -32.39
N TYR A 273 -8.04 40.40 -33.13
CA TYR A 273 -6.98 40.18 -34.11
C TYR A 273 -7.55 39.85 -35.50
N ASP A 274 -7.17 40.61 -36.54
CA ASP A 274 -7.57 40.37 -37.93
C ASP A 274 -6.59 39.39 -38.59
N THR A 275 -7.02 38.15 -38.78
CA THR A 275 -6.22 37.09 -39.42
C THR A 275 -6.11 37.26 -40.93
N GLY A 276 -6.85 38.19 -41.53
CA GLY A 276 -6.89 38.42 -42.97
C GLY A 276 -7.74 37.42 -43.77
N GLY A 277 -8.29 36.39 -43.14
CA GLY A 277 -9.12 35.33 -43.73
C GLY A 277 -10.19 34.84 -42.75
N GLN A 278 -11.21 34.12 -43.21
CA GLN A 278 -12.35 33.73 -42.36
C GLN A 278 -11.92 32.68 -41.32
N VAL A 279 -12.33 32.79 -40.06
CA VAL A 279 -12.03 31.77 -39.04
C VAL A 279 -13.30 30.95 -38.81
N PHE A 280 -13.27 29.68 -39.24
CA PHE A 280 -14.42 28.77 -39.15
C PHE A 280 -14.29 27.74 -38.02
N GLY A 281 -13.08 27.22 -37.80
CA GLY A 281 -12.80 26.26 -36.73
C GLY A 281 -12.81 26.92 -35.36
N CYS A 282 -12.84 26.08 -34.34
CA CYS A 282 -12.73 26.47 -32.95
C CYS A 282 -11.30 26.96 -32.65
N PRO A 283 -11.12 28.00 -31.82
CA PRO A 283 -9.79 28.33 -31.29
C PRO A 283 -9.28 27.21 -30.38
N ALA A 284 -8.01 26.83 -30.51
CA ALA A 284 -7.31 26.02 -29.50
C ALA A 284 -6.55 26.95 -28.56
N VAL A 285 -6.53 26.63 -27.26
CA VAL A 285 -5.93 27.46 -26.22
C VAL A 285 -5.07 26.58 -25.31
N GLY A 286 -3.88 27.05 -24.95
CA GLY A 286 -2.97 26.35 -24.04
C GLY A 286 -1.59 27.01 -24.02
N ASP A 287 -0.79 26.71 -23.00
CA ASP A 287 0.61 27.15 -22.87
C ASP A 287 1.51 26.27 -23.74
N ILE A 288 1.63 26.61 -25.03
CA ILE A 288 2.29 25.72 -26.00
C ILE A 288 3.82 25.75 -25.91
N ASP A 289 4.39 26.70 -25.18
CA ASP A 289 5.84 26.85 -25.03
C ASP A 289 6.33 26.83 -23.57
N ASN A 290 5.45 26.39 -22.67
CA ASN A 290 5.69 26.16 -21.25
C ASN A 290 6.32 27.38 -20.56
N ASP A 291 5.86 28.58 -20.94
CA ASP A 291 6.34 29.86 -20.39
C ASP A 291 5.47 30.40 -19.24
N GLY A 292 4.40 29.67 -18.91
CA GLY A 292 3.38 29.98 -17.92
C GLY A 292 2.29 30.90 -18.45
N LYS A 293 2.12 31.01 -19.77
CA LYS A 293 1.12 31.87 -20.41
C LYS A 293 0.42 31.15 -21.54
N MET A 294 -0.86 31.45 -21.70
CA MET A 294 -1.67 30.81 -22.73
C MET A 294 -1.44 31.44 -24.11
N GLU A 295 -1.39 30.59 -25.13
CA GLU A 295 -1.53 30.96 -26.54
C GLU A 295 -2.91 30.59 -27.08
N VAL A 296 -3.37 31.37 -28.06
CA VAL A 296 -4.58 31.10 -28.84
C VAL A 296 -4.17 30.78 -30.28
N ILE A 297 -4.48 29.55 -30.70
CA ILE A 297 -4.15 29.01 -32.01
C ILE A 297 -5.40 28.91 -32.88
N VAL A 298 -5.32 29.46 -34.10
CA VAL A 298 -6.44 29.50 -35.05
C VAL A 298 -5.96 29.29 -36.48
N ALA A 299 -6.79 28.67 -37.31
CA ALA A 299 -6.55 28.53 -38.73
C ALA A 299 -7.58 29.30 -39.55
N ASN A 300 -7.14 29.99 -40.61
CA ASN A 300 -8.02 30.78 -41.46
C ASN A 300 -8.31 30.12 -42.83
N TYR A 301 -9.45 30.50 -43.38
CA TYR A 301 -9.92 30.12 -44.70
C TYR A 301 -9.92 31.31 -45.66
N LEU A 302 -9.25 31.15 -46.80
CA LEU A 302 -9.23 32.11 -47.89
C LEU A 302 -9.64 31.44 -49.20
N SER A 303 -10.64 32.00 -49.90
CA SER A 303 -11.17 31.38 -51.13
C SER A 303 -10.19 31.43 -52.30
N ASP A 304 -9.33 32.46 -52.34
CA ASP A 304 -8.52 32.86 -53.49
C ASP A 304 -7.00 32.83 -53.24
N THR A 305 -6.58 32.54 -51.99
CA THR A 305 -5.17 32.47 -51.56
C THR A 305 -4.97 31.33 -50.55
N ASN A 306 -3.71 31.05 -50.26
CA ASN A 306 -3.26 30.25 -49.12
C ASN A 306 -3.93 30.72 -47.82
N GLY A 307 -4.31 29.77 -46.97
CA GLY A 307 -4.69 30.07 -45.60
C GLY A 307 -3.47 30.18 -44.71
N GLU A 308 -3.70 30.43 -43.44
CA GLU A 308 -2.65 30.61 -42.44
C GLU A 308 -3.07 29.95 -41.13
N LEU A 309 -2.10 29.35 -40.44
CA LEU A 309 -2.19 29.00 -39.03
C LEU A 309 -1.52 30.15 -38.24
N ILE A 310 -2.23 30.69 -37.27
CA ILE A 310 -1.89 31.91 -36.54
C ILE A 310 -1.79 31.59 -35.05
N PHE A 311 -0.72 32.12 -34.44
CA PHE A 311 -0.35 31.97 -33.05
C PHE A 311 -0.49 33.33 -32.38
N LEU A 312 -1.40 33.44 -31.42
CA LEU A 312 -1.70 34.68 -30.70
C LEU A 312 -1.37 34.50 -29.23
N LYS A 313 -0.78 35.51 -28.61
CA LYS A 313 -0.67 35.53 -27.15
C LYS A 313 -2.03 35.73 -26.52
N GLY A 314 -2.34 34.94 -25.50
CA GLY A 314 -3.52 35.09 -24.67
C GLY A 314 -3.64 36.48 -24.05
N GLU A 315 -2.55 37.00 -23.48
CA GLU A 315 -2.55 38.27 -22.72
C GLU A 315 -2.93 39.52 -23.53
N ASP A 316 -2.65 39.56 -24.84
CA ASP A 316 -2.85 40.79 -25.64
C ASP A 316 -3.19 40.59 -27.12
N GLY A 317 -3.32 39.34 -27.58
CA GLY A 317 -3.62 38.99 -28.96
C GLY A 317 -2.51 39.37 -29.95
N THR A 318 -1.30 39.68 -29.48
CA THR A 318 -0.17 39.93 -30.38
C THR A 318 0.45 38.63 -30.86
N THR A 319 1.22 38.70 -31.94
CA THR A 319 1.93 37.55 -32.53
C THR A 319 3.44 37.71 -32.30
N GLU A 320 4.16 36.67 -31.88
CA GLU A 320 5.62 36.72 -31.64
C GLU A 320 6.44 36.70 -32.95
N GLU A 321 6.38 35.65 -33.78
CA GLU A 321 6.85 35.63 -35.17
C GLU A 321 6.20 34.47 -35.97
N ASN A 322 5.75 34.75 -37.20
CA ASN A 322 5.25 33.82 -38.25
C ASN A 322 3.80 33.32 -38.15
N HIS A 323 3.00 33.79 -39.11
CA HIS A 323 1.87 33.02 -39.61
C HIS A 323 2.47 31.88 -40.42
N ILE A 324 2.02 30.65 -40.18
CA ILE A 324 2.42 29.54 -41.00
C ILE A 324 1.48 29.53 -42.20
N SER A 325 2.01 29.85 -43.38
CA SER A 325 1.21 29.77 -44.59
C SER A 325 0.86 28.32 -44.87
N LEU A 326 -0.42 28.02 -44.73
CA LEU A 326 -1.02 26.81 -45.26
C LEU A 326 -1.15 27.00 -46.77
N ASP A 327 -0.67 26.04 -47.54
CA ASP A 327 -0.83 25.99 -48.99
C ASP A 327 -2.31 26.02 -49.43
N GLU A 328 -3.22 25.77 -48.49
CA GLU A 328 -4.67 25.94 -48.64
C GLU A 328 -5.33 26.36 -47.31
N GLY A 329 -6.38 27.19 -47.37
CA GLY A 329 -7.17 27.51 -46.18
C GLY A 329 -8.02 26.34 -45.71
N THR A 330 -8.19 26.24 -44.40
CA THR A 330 -8.92 25.13 -43.77
C THR A 330 -10.15 25.61 -43.00
N TYR A 331 -11.09 24.69 -42.81
CA TYR A 331 -12.25 24.87 -41.96
C TYR A 331 -12.11 24.12 -40.62
N CYS A 332 -11.03 23.34 -40.47
CA CYS A 332 -10.80 22.49 -39.33
C CYS A 332 -10.16 23.28 -38.19
N SER A 333 -10.37 22.80 -36.97
CA SER A 333 -9.78 23.35 -35.76
C SER A 333 -8.36 22.78 -35.59
N PRO A 334 -7.39 23.57 -35.10
CA PRO A 334 -6.10 23.04 -34.67
C PRO A 334 -6.25 22.17 -33.42
N THR A 335 -5.41 21.15 -33.28
CA THR A 335 -5.23 20.34 -32.06
C THR A 335 -3.83 20.60 -31.52
N ILE A 336 -3.67 20.64 -30.20
CA ILE A 336 -2.35 20.77 -29.53
C ILE A 336 -2.06 19.53 -28.69
N ALA A 337 -0.81 19.06 -28.66
CA ALA A 337 -0.35 17.92 -27.84
C ALA A 337 1.18 17.87 -27.79
N ASP A 338 1.78 17.44 -26.67
CA ASP A 338 3.21 17.12 -26.57
C ASP A 338 3.47 15.75 -27.19
N ILE A 339 3.82 15.78 -28.47
CA ILE A 339 3.96 14.56 -29.27
C ILE A 339 5.31 13.89 -29.03
N ASP A 340 6.34 14.66 -28.68
CA ASP A 340 7.71 14.16 -28.56
C ASP A 340 8.31 14.20 -27.14
N ASN A 341 7.47 14.51 -26.15
CA ASN A 341 7.77 14.57 -24.72
C ASN A 341 8.95 15.52 -24.42
N ASP A 342 8.87 16.72 -24.99
CA ASP A 342 9.85 17.79 -24.74
C ASP A 342 9.32 18.91 -23.83
N GLY A 343 8.06 18.83 -23.45
CA GLY A 343 7.36 19.77 -22.57
C GLY A 343 6.80 20.99 -23.29
N ASP A 344 6.99 21.13 -24.60
CA ASP A 344 6.32 22.11 -25.46
C ASP A 344 5.23 21.39 -26.30
N TYR A 345 4.12 22.07 -26.61
CA TYR A 345 3.04 21.45 -27.39
C TYR A 345 3.20 21.62 -28.91
N GLU A 346 3.09 20.51 -29.64
CA GLU A 346 2.94 20.48 -31.08
C GLU A 346 1.54 20.88 -31.52
N ILE A 347 1.43 21.44 -32.73
CA ILE A 347 0.20 21.89 -33.34
C ILE A 347 -0.10 21.03 -34.56
N ILE A 348 -1.21 20.32 -34.50
CA ILE A 348 -1.71 19.46 -35.57
C ILE A 348 -2.85 20.17 -36.28
N ILE A 349 -2.82 20.16 -37.61
CA ILE A 349 -3.89 20.75 -38.42
C ILE A 349 -4.14 19.94 -39.68
N THR A 350 -5.42 19.79 -40.03
CA THR A 350 -5.86 19.19 -41.29
C THR A 350 -6.31 20.25 -42.28
N LYS A 351 -6.09 19.99 -43.58
CA LYS A 351 -6.52 20.86 -44.68
C LYS A 351 -7.18 20.06 -45.81
N PRO A 352 -8.23 20.62 -46.44
CA PRO A 352 -8.89 19.98 -47.57
C PRO A 352 -7.98 19.97 -48.81
N GLU A 353 -8.17 18.99 -49.69
CA GLU A 353 -7.46 18.91 -50.98
C GLU A 353 -8.18 19.74 -52.07
N ARG A 354 -7.66 20.92 -52.50
CA ARG A 354 -8.15 21.62 -53.74
C ARG A 354 -7.21 21.54 -54.93
N VAL A 355 -5.91 21.25 -54.77
CA VAL A 355 -4.95 21.43 -55.87
C VAL A 355 -3.98 20.28 -56.07
N SER A 356 -3.79 19.91 -57.34
CA SER A 356 -2.80 18.93 -57.78
C SER A 356 -1.48 19.62 -58.16
N PRO A 357 -0.29 19.08 -57.81
CA PRO A 357 -0.07 17.78 -57.14
C PRO A 357 -0.52 17.78 -55.67
N VAL A 358 -0.97 16.61 -55.20
CA VAL A 358 -1.43 16.37 -53.83
C VAL A 358 -0.28 16.70 -52.88
N GLU A 359 -0.49 17.67 -52.00
CA GLU A 359 0.33 17.90 -50.81
C GLU A 359 -0.38 17.25 -49.63
N ASP A 360 0.40 16.82 -48.63
CA ASP A 360 -0.10 16.12 -47.45
C ASP A 360 -1.21 16.94 -46.76
N SER A 361 -2.28 16.29 -46.32
CA SER A 361 -3.48 16.95 -45.78
C SER A 361 -3.49 17.07 -44.27
N LEU A 362 -2.62 16.35 -43.57
CA LEU A 362 -2.36 16.50 -42.15
C LEU A 362 -0.92 17.01 -41.94
N MET A 363 -0.76 18.00 -41.07
CA MET A 363 0.51 18.69 -40.81
C MET A 363 0.72 18.80 -39.29
N ILE A 364 1.96 18.59 -38.83
CA ILE A 364 2.39 18.76 -37.44
C ILE A 364 3.48 19.82 -37.38
N TYR A 365 3.29 20.84 -36.57
CA TYR A 365 4.24 21.92 -36.36
C TYR A 365 4.67 21.95 -34.90
N SER A 366 5.95 22.19 -34.62
CA SER A 366 6.39 22.53 -33.26
C SER A 366 5.73 23.83 -32.78
N HIS A 367 5.77 24.12 -31.48
CA HIS A 367 5.39 25.41 -30.91
C HIS A 367 6.03 26.63 -31.63
N THR A 368 7.28 26.52 -32.13
CA THR A 368 7.94 27.58 -32.93
C THR A 368 7.46 27.75 -34.38
N GLY A 369 6.52 26.91 -34.83
CA GLY A 369 6.01 26.86 -36.20
C GLY A 369 6.91 26.13 -37.22
N THR A 370 7.83 25.29 -36.76
CA THR A 370 8.64 24.42 -37.63
C THR A 370 7.82 23.18 -38.03
N LEU A 371 7.71 22.89 -39.33
CA LEU A 371 7.05 21.65 -39.80
C LEU A 371 7.88 20.44 -39.38
N LEU A 372 7.31 19.59 -38.52
CA LEU A 372 7.93 18.37 -38.01
C LEU A 372 7.58 17.16 -38.88
N ALA A 373 6.28 16.93 -39.10
CA ALA A 373 5.78 15.81 -39.89
C ALA A 373 4.52 16.16 -40.69
N SER A 374 4.22 15.35 -41.71
CA SER A 374 3.01 15.48 -42.52
C SER A 374 2.59 14.14 -43.12
N TYR A 375 1.29 13.96 -43.38
CA TYR A 375 0.73 12.76 -43.98
C TYR A 375 -0.47 13.07 -44.89
N ASP A 376 -0.63 12.32 -45.98
CA ASP A 376 -1.77 12.43 -46.89
C ASP A 376 -2.94 11.55 -46.42
N CYS A 377 -3.87 12.17 -45.69
CA CYS A 377 -5.14 11.58 -45.24
C CYS A 377 -6.28 11.82 -46.24
N GLY A 378 -6.01 12.16 -47.51
CA GLY A 378 -7.08 12.48 -48.46
C GLY A 378 -7.61 13.91 -48.28
N SER A 379 -8.94 14.08 -48.24
CA SER A 379 -9.60 15.40 -48.24
C SER A 379 -10.45 15.63 -46.98
N PRO A 380 -9.82 15.77 -45.79
CA PRO A 380 -10.52 16.11 -44.56
C PRO A 380 -11.17 17.50 -44.72
N ARG A 381 -12.48 17.58 -44.49
CA ARG A 381 -13.21 18.85 -44.59
C ARG A 381 -14.23 18.94 -43.47
N PHE A 382 -14.02 19.90 -42.56
CA PHE A 382 -14.74 19.99 -41.28
C PHE A 382 -14.45 18.80 -40.35
N ILE A 383 -13.27 18.18 -40.53
CA ILE A 383 -12.82 17.02 -39.76
C ILE A 383 -11.46 17.40 -39.19
N SER A 384 -11.42 17.56 -37.87
CA SER A 384 -10.21 17.93 -37.14
C SER A 384 -9.43 16.65 -36.78
N THR A 385 -8.56 16.72 -35.79
CA THR A 385 -7.72 15.62 -35.34
C THR A 385 -7.97 15.27 -33.89
N THR A 386 -7.64 14.04 -33.56
CA THR A 386 -7.72 13.45 -32.22
C THR A 386 -6.38 12.81 -31.94
N VAL A 387 -5.85 12.97 -30.74
CA VAL A 387 -4.49 12.53 -30.37
C VAL A 387 -4.60 11.74 -29.08
N ALA A 388 -4.46 10.42 -29.15
CA ALA A 388 -4.58 9.52 -28.01
C ALA A 388 -3.55 8.40 -28.13
N ASP A 389 -3.13 7.80 -27.02
CA ASP A 389 -2.45 6.52 -27.06
C ASP A 389 -3.48 5.43 -27.33
N ILE A 390 -3.53 4.93 -28.57
CA ILE A 390 -4.60 4.02 -28.97
C ILE A 390 -4.27 2.59 -28.57
N ASP A 391 -2.99 2.20 -28.50
CA ASP A 391 -2.60 0.83 -28.19
C ASP A 391 -1.76 0.63 -26.94
N ASP A 392 -1.69 1.65 -26.08
CA ASP A 392 -1.03 1.62 -24.77
C ASP A 392 0.47 1.30 -24.91
N ASP A 393 1.14 2.05 -25.79
CA ASP A 393 2.59 1.92 -26.01
C ASP A 393 3.40 3.11 -25.49
N GLY A 394 2.73 4.07 -24.87
CA GLY A 394 3.27 5.32 -24.34
C GLY A 394 3.51 6.39 -25.41
N ILE A 395 3.04 6.20 -26.65
CA ILE A 395 3.20 7.14 -27.76
C ILE A 395 1.83 7.42 -28.37
N PHE A 396 1.51 8.70 -28.54
CA PHE A 396 0.23 9.05 -29.15
C PHE A 396 0.12 8.64 -30.62
N GLU A 397 -1.06 8.19 -30.98
CA GLU A 397 -1.55 8.15 -32.35
C GLU A 397 -2.38 9.38 -32.70
N ILE A 398 -2.44 9.66 -34.00
CA ILE A 398 -3.29 10.70 -34.55
C ILE A 398 -4.42 10.07 -35.37
N LEU A 399 -5.65 10.32 -34.94
CA LEU A 399 -6.86 9.97 -35.68
C LEU A 399 -7.35 11.15 -36.51
N THR A 400 -7.81 10.85 -37.73
CA THR A 400 -8.54 11.79 -38.58
C THR A 400 -9.37 11.02 -39.59
N ALA A 401 -10.19 11.71 -40.39
CA ALA A 401 -11.02 11.08 -41.40
C ALA A 401 -11.16 11.93 -42.68
N ASP A 402 -11.55 11.30 -43.79
CA ASP A 402 -11.82 11.98 -45.06
C ASP A 402 -13.28 11.84 -45.53
N TYR A 403 -13.58 11.60 -46.81
CA TYR A 403 -14.94 11.25 -47.23
C TYR A 403 -15.22 9.74 -47.20
N ASN A 404 -14.20 8.90 -47.02
CA ASN A 404 -14.31 7.45 -47.20
C ASN A 404 -13.62 6.64 -46.09
N PHE A 405 -12.59 7.20 -45.46
CA PHE A 405 -11.76 6.47 -44.52
C PHE A 405 -11.60 7.20 -43.19
N VAL A 406 -11.54 6.41 -42.12
CA VAL A 406 -10.92 6.80 -40.85
C VAL A 406 -9.46 6.35 -40.90
N TYR A 407 -8.55 7.20 -40.45
CA TYR A 407 -7.11 6.99 -40.44
C TYR A 407 -6.62 7.01 -39.01
N CYS A 408 -5.75 6.05 -38.68
CA CYS A 408 -4.95 6.06 -37.46
C CYS A 408 -3.48 6.09 -37.86
N LEU A 409 -2.78 7.10 -37.40
CA LEU A 409 -1.38 7.37 -37.74
C LEU A 409 -0.51 7.24 -36.50
N ASP A 410 0.54 6.44 -36.62
CA ASP A 410 1.57 6.22 -35.61
C ASP A 410 2.70 7.27 -35.79
N ILE A 411 3.20 7.78 -34.67
CA ILE A 411 4.27 8.78 -34.59
C ILE A 411 5.62 8.09 -34.42
N THR A 412 6.17 7.65 -35.54
CA THR A 412 7.45 6.95 -35.53
C THR A 412 8.62 7.88 -35.21
N GLY A 413 9.45 7.45 -34.27
CA GLY A 413 10.65 8.18 -33.86
C GLY A 413 10.54 8.91 -32.53
N ALA A 414 9.33 9.06 -32.00
CA ALA A 414 9.10 9.30 -30.59
C ALA A 414 9.45 8.04 -29.77
N THR A 415 9.74 8.21 -28.49
CA THR A 415 9.98 7.11 -27.54
C THR A 415 9.00 7.09 -26.37
N GLN A 416 8.33 8.23 -26.18
CA GLN A 416 7.27 8.50 -25.23
C GLN A 416 6.61 9.79 -25.76
N SER A 417 5.31 9.96 -25.58
CA SER A 417 4.64 11.25 -25.70
C SER A 417 4.50 11.89 -24.31
N GLY A 418 4.37 13.21 -24.26
CA GLY A 418 4.07 13.93 -23.02
C GLY A 418 2.56 14.10 -22.88
N ASP A 419 2.14 15.26 -22.42
CA ASP A 419 0.71 15.53 -22.19
C ASP A 419 0.00 15.84 -23.51
N ALA A 420 -1.20 15.34 -23.68
CA ALA A 420 -2.13 15.82 -24.70
C ALA A 420 -3.30 16.45 -23.97
N PRO A 421 -3.29 17.77 -23.68
CA PRO A 421 -4.48 18.43 -23.14
C PRO A 421 -5.63 18.13 -24.11
N TRP A 422 -6.56 17.27 -23.70
CA TRP A 422 -7.41 16.62 -24.70
C TRP A 422 -8.36 17.61 -25.33
N TYR A 423 -8.17 17.82 -26.62
CA TYR A 423 -9.11 18.49 -27.50
C TYR A 423 -9.42 17.59 -28.69
N THR A 424 -10.47 16.79 -28.57
CA THR A 424 -11.42 16.82 -29.68
C THR A 424 -12.22 18.10 -29.43
N GLU A 425 -12.17 19.09 -30.35
CA GLU A 425 -12.76 20.46 -30.24
C GLU A 425 -13.60 20.75 -28.96
N HIS A 426 -13.06 21.49 -27.98
CA HIS A 426 -13.61 21.64 -26.61
C HIS A 426 -13.39 20.33 -25.82
N GLY A 427 -12.21 20.04 -25.29
CA GLY A 427 -11.70 20.56 -24.02
C GLY A 427 -12.18 19.66 -22.88
N SER A 428 -11.44 18.58 -22.60
CA SER A 428 -11.77 17.46 -21.69
C SER A 428 -13.11 16.74 -21.95
N LEU A 429 -13.39 15.67 -21.19
CA LEU A 429 -14.67 14.93 -21.17
C LEU A 429 -15.89 15.89 -21.03
N PHE A 430 -15.67 17.12 -20.52
CA PHE A 430 -16.70 18.10 -20.16
C PHE A 430 -16.86 19.30 -21.11
N ASN A 431 -16.16 19.33 -22.24
CA ASN A 431 -16.27 20.42 -23.23
C ASN A 431 -15.98 21.84 -22.63
N THR A 432 -15.10 21.94 -21.63
CA THR A 432 -14.80 23.19 -20.88
C THR A 432 -13.76 24.06 -21.60
N GLY A 433 -12.79 23.44 -22.27
CA GLY A 433 -11.66 24.14 -22.89
C GLY A 433 -10.57 24.55 -21.90
N GLN A 434 -10.48 23.84 -20.78
CA GLN A 434 -9.49 24.04 -19.72
C GLN A 434 -8.25 23.17 -19.94
N ILE A 435 -7.20 23.52 -19.20
CA ILE A 435 -5.90 22.87 -19.21
C ILE A 435 -5.91 21.77 -18.17
N ASP A 436 -5.16 20.73 -18.44
CA ASP A 436 -4.80 19.63 -17.56
C ASP A 436 -3.31 19.89 -17.26
N SER A 437 -3.03 20.34 -16.04
CA SER A 437 -1.77 20.98 -15.68
C SER A 437 -0.69 20.00 -15.21
N ASP A 438 -1.06 18.82 -14.75
CA ASP A 438 -0.15 17.73 -14.36
C ASP A 438 -0.15 16.54 -15.32
N GLY A 439 -1.07 16.52 -16.29
CA GLY A 439 -1.03 15.61 -17.43
C GLY A 439 -1.64 14.24 -17.14
N ASP A 440 -2.45 14.12 -16.09
CA ASP A 440 -3.07 12.88 -15.65
C ASP A 440 -4.37 12.56 -16.40
N LEU A 441 -4.78 13.41 -17.35
CA LEU A 441 -5.99 13.34 -18.17
C LEU A 441 -7.26 13.90 -17.52
N VAL A 442 -7.16 14.51 -16.34
CA VAL A 442 -8.20 15.29 -15.66
C VAL A 442 -7.87 16.77 -15.82
N ASP A 443 -8.84 17.60 -16.25
CA ASP A 443 -8.58 19.05 -16.37
C ASP A 443 -8.64 19.75 -15.00
N ASP A 444 -7.89 20.85 -14.82
CA ASP A 444 -7.77 21.65 -13.57
C ASP A 444 -9.11 21.92 -12.86
N LEU A 445 -10.18 22.07 -13.65
CA LEU A 445 -11.53 22.33 -13.13
C LEU A 445 -12.21 21.06 -12.61
N THR A 446 -11.95 19.93 -13.27
CA THR A 446 -12.41 18.60 -12.85
C THR A 446 -11.64 18.14 -11.61
N GLU A 447 -10.37 18.51 -11.48
CA GLU A 447 -9.60 18.25 -10.26
C GLU A 447 -10.16 18.99 -9.05
N ASP A 448 -10.55 20.27 -9.17
CA ASP A 448 -11.26 20.99 -8.10
C ASP A 448 -12.61 20.31 -7.74
N PHE A 449 -13.21 19.55 -8.66
CA PHE A 449 -14.41 18.75 -8.40
C PHE A 449 -14.12 17.48 -7.59
N TYR A 450 -13.09 16.71 -7.96
CA TYR A 450 -12.64 15.54 -7.18
C TYR A 450 -11.92 15.96 -5.89
N GLY A 451 -11.58 17.25 -5.78
CA GLY A 451 -10.83 17.78 -4.65
C GLY A 451 -9.34 17.48 -4.75
N THR A 452 -8.88 17.08 -5.93
CA THR A 452 -7.50 16.79 -6.26
C THR A 452 -6.72 18.04 -6.67
N SER A 453 -5.40 17.94 -6.78
CA SER A 453 -4.51 19.06 -7.04
C SER A 453 -4.08 19.11 -8.50
N ALA A 454 -4.47 20.19 -9.19
CA ALA A 454 -4.06 20.59 -10.56
C ALA A 454 -2.57 20.79 -10.86
N THR A 455 -1.69 20.14 -10.13
CA THR A 455 -0.25 20.12 -10.38
C THR A 455 0.40 18.85 -9.81
N ASP A 456 -0.41 17.92 -9.30
CA ASP A 456 0.00 16.68 -8.65
C ASP A 456 -0.82 15.53 -9.22
N PRO A 457 -0.27 14.73 -10.15
CA PRO A 457 -1.04 13.74 -10.90
C PRO A 457 -1.43 12.49 -10.08
N ASP A 458 -1.11 12.42 -8.79
CA ASP A 458 -1.33 11.28 -7.87
C ASP A 458 -1.42 11.87 -6.46
N ASP A 459 -2.61 12.31 -6.07
CA ASP A 459 -2.81 13.23 -4.93
C ASP A 459 -2.82 12.51 -3.57
N ASP A 460 -3.05 11.19 -3.57
CA ASP A 460 -2.98 10.35 -2.38
C ASP A 460 -1.72 9.46 -2.28
N ASP A 461 -0.81 9.57 -3.26
CA ASP A 461 0.51 8.94 -3.34
C ASP A 461 0.44 7.38 -3.31
N ASP A 462 -0.64 6.78 -3.83
CA ASP A 462 -0.85 5.33 -3.80
C ASP A 462 -0.20 4.60 -4.99
N GLY A 463 0.06 5.34 -6.08
CA GLY A 463 0.70 4.86 -7.30
C GLY A 463 -0.22 4.69 -8.51
N LEU A 464 -1.52 4.98 -8.39
CA LEU A 464 -2.43 5.32 -9.48
C LEU A 464 -2.46 6.84 -9.67
N GLU A 465 -2.50 7.30 -10.92
CA GLU A 465 -2.71 8.73 -11.18
C GLU A 465 -4.19 9.11 -10.99
N ASP A 466 -4.53 10.32 -10.55
CA ASP A 466 -5.93 10.68 -10.24
C ASP A 466 -6.85 10.45 -11.46
N GLY A 467 -6.35 10.73 -12.65
CA GLY A 467 -7.05 10.39 -13.88
C GLY A 467 -7.13 8.91 -14.20
N GLU A 468 -6.14 8.08 -13.85
CA GLU A 468 -6.29 6.62 -13.95
C GLU A 468 -7.39 6.12 -13.00
N GLU A 469 -7.45 6.66 -11.80
CA GLU A 469 -8.48 6.33 -10.82
C GLU A 469 -9.86 6.76 -11.30
N VAL A 470 -10.01 8.00 -11.76
CA VAL A 470 -11.30 8.52 -12.22
C VAL A 470 -11.76 7.85 -13.51
N ILE A 471 -10.84 7.56 -14.44
CA ILE A 471 -11.18 7.10 -15.80
C ILE A 471 -11.25 5.57 -15.88
N ASN A 472 -10.31 4.85 -15.24
CA ASN A 472 -10.12 3.41 -15.47
C ASN A 472 -10.63 2.54 -14.31
N PHE A 473 -10.45 2.98 -13.06
CA PHE A 473 -10.73 2.14 -11.87
C PHE A 473 -11.97 2.57 -11.07
N GLY A 474 -12.37 3.84 -11.22
CA GLY A 474 -13.41 4.49 -10.45
C GLY A 474 -13.14 4.53 -8.94
N THR A 475 -11.88 4.58 -8.52
CA THR A 475 -11.48 4.75 -7.12
C THR A 475 -11.56 6.22 -6.68
N ASP A 476 -11.34 6.51 -5.39
CA ASP A 476 -11.41 7.89 -4.88
C ASP A 476 -9.99 8.46 -4.85
N PRO A 477 -9.62 9.42 -5.74
CA PRO A 477 -8.23 9.86 -5.92
C PRO A 477 -7.66 10.69 -4.76
N THR A 478 -8.34 10.66 -3.61
CA THR A 478 -7.92 11.34 -2.40
C THR A 478 -7.87 10.40 -1.19
N ASP A 479 -8.19 9.11 -1.37
CA ASP A 479 -8.26 8.12 -0.31
C ASP A 479 -7.63 6.79 -0.75
N PRO A 480 -6.37 6.53 -0.36
CA PRO A 480 -5.58 5.44 -0.92
C PRO A 480 -5.94 4.07 -0.33
N ASP A 481 -6.96 3.95 0.51
CA ASP A 481 -7.41 2.70 1.16
C ASP A 481 -8.87 2.90 1.66
N PRO A 482 -9.86 2.88 0.75
CA PRO A 482 -11.24 3.28 1.03
C PRO A 482 -11.97 2.37 2.02
N ASP A 483 -11.67 1.08 2.00
CA ASP A 483 -12.30 0.07 2.86
C ASP A 483 -11.54 -0.19 4.17
N THR A 484 -10.31 0.32 4.27
CA THR A 484 -9.43 0.33 5.44
C THR A 484 -8.90 -1.04 5.86
N ASP A 485 -8.69 -1.92 4.90
CA ASP A 485 -8.22 -3.29 5.12
C ASP A 485 -6.69 -3.43 5.12
N GLY A 486 -5.99 -2.41 4.60
CA GLY A 486 -4.53 -2.29 4.60
C GLY A 486 -3.86 -2.52 3.25
N LEU A 487 -4.61 -2.83 2.20
CA LEU A 487 -4.17 -2.69 0.81
C LEU A 487 -4.56 -1.30 0.29
N ASN A 488 -3.78 -0.77 -0.65
CA ASN A 488 -4.17 0.44 -1.37
C ASN A 488 -4.81 0.14 -2.72
N ASP A 489 -5.51 1.12 -3.28
CA ASP A 489 -6.24 0.99 -4.54
C ASP A 489 -5.34 0.42 -5.66
N TYR A 490 -4.10 0.90 -5.78
CA TYR A 490 -3.09 0.34 -6.67
C TYR A 490 -2.84 -1.16 -6.44
N GLU A 491 -2.58 -1.57 -5.19
CA GLU A 491 -2.34 -2.97 -4.83
C GLU A 491 -3.55 -3.84 -5.16
N GLU A 492 -4.74 -3.36 -4.86
CA GLU A 492 -5.99 -4.08 -5.10
C GLU A 492 -6.28 -4.24 -6.59
N VAL A 493 -6.32 -3.15 -7.37
CA VAL A 493 -6.74 -3.22 -8.78
C VAL A 493 -5.65 -3.75 -9.72
N ILE A 494 -4.36 -3.50 -9.41
CA ILE A 494 -3.24 -3.90 -10.28
C ILE A 494 -2.58 -5.21 -9.83
N THR A 495 -2.46 -5.45 -8.52
CA THR A 495 -1.66 -6.58 -7.99
C THR A 495 -2.51 -7.78 -7.61
N TYR A 496 -3.57 -7.56 -6.83
CA TYR A 496 -4.38 -8.63 -6.24
C TYR A 496 -5.70 -8.90 -6.97
N GLU A 497 -6.15 -7.96 -7.82
CA GLU A 497 -7.43 -8.00 -8.53
C GLU A 497 -8.63 -8.13 -7.56
N THR A 498 -8.58 -7.44 -6.41
CA THR A 498 -9.65 -7.34 -5.37
C THR A 498 -10.53 -6.10 -5.57
N ASP A 499 -11.62 -5.94 -4.81
CA ASP A 499 -12.52 -4.77 -4.86
C ASP A 499 -12.13 -3.71 -3.80
N PRO A 500 -11.63 -2.52 -4.18
CA PRO A 500 -11.14 -1.52 -3.23
C PRO A 500 -12.15 -0.91 -2.25
N TYR A 501 -13.42 -1.30 -2.39
CA TYR A 501 -14.50 -0.87 -1.50
C TYR A 501 -15.09 -2.03 -0.68
N ASP A 502 -14.53 -3.23 -0.75
CA ASP A 502 -15.00 -4.44 -0.06
C ASP A 502 -13.86 -5.21 0.60
N SER A 503 -13.74 -5.02 1.92
CA SER A 503 -12.64 -5.55 2.74
C SER A 503 -12.67 -7.07 2.95
N ASP A 504 -13.30 -7.86 2.08
CA ASP A 504 -13.48 -9.32 2.12
C ASP A 504 -14.04 -9.72 0.75
N SER A 505 -13.21 -9.62 -0.30
CA SER A 505 -13.62 -9.75 -1.70
C SER A 505 -14.25 -11.10 -2.04
N ASP A 506 -13.92 -12.15 -1.29
CA ASP A 506 -14.39 -13.52 -1.54
C ASP A 506 -15.42 -14.07 -0.53
N ASP A 507 -15.85 -13.23 0.42
CA ASP A 507 -16.89 -13.48 1.44
C ASP A 507 -16.54 -14.61 2.44
N ASP A 508 -15.26 -14.79 2.79
CA ASP A 508 -14.78 -15.89 3.61
C ASP A 508 -14.47 -15.55 5.08
N THR A 509 -14.62 -14.26 5.43
CA THR A 509 -14.47 -13.62 6.75
C THR A 509 -13.10 -13.08 7.12
N TYR A 510 -12.08 -13.28 6.30
CA TYR A 510 -10.81 -12.58 6.39
C TYR A 510 -10.81 -11.40 5.43
N SER A 511 -10.11 -10.32 5.76
CA SER A 511 -9.95 -9.22 4.80
C SER A 511 -8.84 -9.49 3.81
N ASP A 512 -8.93 -8.90 2.62
CA ASP A 512 -7.96 -9.11 1.56
C ASP A 512 -6.54 -8.80 2.04
N GLY A 513 -6.38 -7.70 2.79
CA GLY A 513 -5.14 -7.34 3.48
C GLY A 513 -4.66 -8.39 4.51
N GLU A 514 -5.54 -9.03 5.28
CA GLU A 514 -5.18 -10.10 6.21
C GLU A 514 -4.68 -11.35 5.46
N GLU A 515 -5.29 -11.67 4.33
CA GLU A 515 -4.94 -12.80 3.48
C GLU A 515 -3.60 -12.60 2.78
N VAL A 516 -3.38 -11.42 2.21
CA VAL A 516 -2.11 -11.04 1.60
C VAL A 516 -0.96 -11.08 2.61
N ASP A 517 -1.17 -10.58 3.84
CA ASP A 517 -0.20 -10.66 4.92
C ASP A 517 0.09 -12.12 5.34
N ALA A 518 -0.93 -12.99 5.30
CA ALA A 518 -0.80 -14.43 5.53
C ALA A 518 -0.20 -15.20 4.34
N GLY A 519 -0.13 -14.58 3.16
CA GLY A 519 0.33 -15.19 1.92
C GLY A 519 -0.70 -16.13 1.27
N THR A 520 -1.98 -15.96 1.59
CA THR A 520 -3.11 -16.67 0.97
C THR A 520 -3.71 -15.85 -0.19
N ASP A 521 -4.70 -16.39 -0.90
CA ASP A 521 -5.27 -15.76 -2.12
C ASP A 521 -6.59 -15.06 -1.78
N PRO A 522 -6.65 -13.71 -1.74
CA PRO A 522 -7.83 -12.95 -1.30
C PRO A 522 -9.07 -13.07 -2.21
N ASN A 523 -8.95 -13.86 -3.29
CA ASN A 523 -10.00 -14.14 -4.25
C ASN A 523 -10.45 -15.62 -4.24
N ASP A 524 -9.90 -16.47 -3.36
CA ASP A 524 -10.29 -17.87 -3.21
C ASP A 524 -10.71 -18.21 -1.78
N PRO A 525 -12.03 -18.38 -1.50
CA PRO A 525 -12.57 -18.50 -0.13
C PRO A 525 -12.29 -19.86 0.53
N ALA A 526 -11.38 -20.63 -0.07
CA ALA A 526 -10.86 -21.89 0.40
C ALA A 526 -9.35 -21.86 0.68
N ASP A 527 -8.65 -20.80 0.29
CA ASP A 527 -7.23 -20.53 0.55
C ASP A 527 -7.15 -19.32 1.48
N ASN A 528 -7.35 -19.56 2.78
CA ASN A 528 -7.49 -18.48 3.76
C ASN A 528 -6.65 -18.71 5.03
N PRO A 529 -6.42 -17.66 5.83
CA PRO A 529 -5.55 -17.73 7.00
C PRO A 529 -6.02 -18.68 8.09
N GLY A 530 -7.28 -19.12 8.06
CA GLY A 530 -7.87 -20.02 9.05
C GLY A 530 -7.79 -21.50 8.71
N VAL A 531 -7.19 -21.87 7.57
CA VAL A 531 -7.04 -23.28 7.17
C VAL A 531 -6.03 -23.97 8.10
N ASP A 532 -6.46 -25.09 8.67
CA ASP A 532 -5.68 -25.99 9.54
C ASP A 532 -5.87 -27.41 8.94
N THR A 533 -4.89 -27.84 8.15
CA THR A 533 -4.96 -29.01 7.28
C THR A 533 -4.82 -30.31 8.05
N ASP A 534 -4.00 -30.35 9.10
CA ASP A 534 -3.72 -31.55 9.87
C ASP A 534 -4.50 -31.64 11.20
N GLY A 535 -5.06 -30.52 11.67
CA GLY A 535 -6.00 -30.43 12.77
C GLY A 535 -5.35 -30.37 14.16
N ASP A 536 -4.09 -29.94 14.27
CA ASP A 536 -3.38 -29.75 15.53
C ASP A 536 -3.79 -28.44 16.26
N GLY A 537 -4.36 -27.48 15.53
CA GLY A 537 -4.79 -26.18 16.04
C GLY A 537 -3.86 -25.01 15.70
N LEU A 538 -2.80 -25.24 14.92
CA LEU A 538 -2.02 -24.24 14.21
C LEU A 538 -2.58 -24.07 12.78
N PRO A 539 -2.81 -22.84 12.30
CA PRO A 539 -3.16 -22.63 10.90
C PRO A 539 -1.96 -22.86 9.97
N ASP A 540 -2.19 -23.41 8.77
CA ASP A 540 -1.18 -23.76 7.77
C ASP A 540 -0.23 -22.58 7.45
N CYS A 541 -0.77 -21.36 7.47
CA CYS A 541 -0.03 -20.13 7.24
C CYS A 541 0.92 -19.78 8.39
N GLU A 542 0.53 -20.01 9.66
CA GLU A 542 1.38 -19.82 10.83
C GLU A 542 2.52 -20.85 10.85
N GLU A 543 2.26 -22.08 10.45
CA GLU A 543 3.28 -23.13 10.40
C GLU A 543 4.31 -22.86 9.28
N THR A 544 3.83 -22.35 8.14
CA THR A 544 4.68 -22.02 6.98
C THR A 544 5.48 -20.74 7.17
N ASN A 545 4.84 -19.67 7.66
CA ASN A 545 5.45 -18.34 7.81
C ASN A 545 6.11 -18.12 9.18
N GLY A 546 5.74 -18.96 10.14
CA GLY A 546 6.30 -19.06 11.47
C GLY A 546 5.36 -18.53 12.56
N VAL A 547 5.24 -19.27 13.65
CA VAL A 547 4.52 -18.87 14.86
C VAL A 547 5.40 -17.93 15.68
N TYR A 548 4.94 -16.70 15.93
CA TYR A 548 5.70 -15.71 16.69
C TYR A 548 5.56 -15.88 18.20
N GLU A 549 6.44 -16.69 18.80
CA GLU A 549 6.53 -16.91 20.25
C GLU A 549 7.89 -16.49 20.81
N PRO A 550 8.13 -15.18 21.02
CA PRO A 550 9.45 -14.65 21.42
C PRO A 550 9.89 -15.03 22.84
N ASN A 551 9.02 -15.68 23.62
CA ASN A 551 9.35 -16.17 24.95
C ASN A 551 9.57 -17.69 24.99
N ASN A 552 9.26 -18.42 23.90
CA ASN A 552 9.56 -19.84 23.80
C ASN A 552 11.09 -20.01 23.62
N PRO A 553 11.76 -20.85 24.44
CA PRO A 553 13.22 -21.02 24.39
C PRO A 553 13.73 -21.65 23.09
N TYR A 554 12.87 -22.35 22.36
CA TYR A 554 13.18 -23.03 21.09
C TYR A 554 12.97 -22.14 19.87
N ALA A 555 12.37 -20.96 20.05
CA ALA A 555 12.21 -19.98 18.99
C ALA A 555 13.56 -19.50 18.43
N ASP A 556 13.57 -19.18 17.14
CA ASP A 556 14.77 -18.75 16.45
C ASP A 556 15.28 -17.37 16.92
N GLY A 557 16.37 -16.88 16.33
CA GLY A 557 16.95 -15.58 16.70
C GLY A 557 16.03 -14.36 16.50
N SER A 558 14.89 -14.54 15.83
CA SER A 558 13.83 -13.56 15.60
C SER A 558 12.57 -13.81 16.44
N GLY A 559 12.48 -14.95 17.14
CA GLY A 559 11.33 -15.32 17.96
C GLY A 559 10.26 -16.12 17.21
N TYR A 560 10.62 -16.82 16.13
CA TYR A 560 9.68 -17.65 15.35
C TYR A 560 9.99 -19.15 15.46
N LEU A 561 8.95 -19.97 15.45
CA LEU A 561 8.97 -21.43 15.28
C LEU A 561 8.25 -21.80 13.99
N TYR A 562 8.62 -22.92 13.38
CA TYR A 562 8.06 -23.39 12.11
C TYR A 562 7.74 -24.87 12.26
N THR A 563 6.62 -25.31 11.71
CA THR A 563 6.17 -26.71 11.77
C THR A 563 5.68 -27.16 10.40
N ASN A 564 5.13 -28.36 10.28
CA ASN A 564 4.73 -28.89 9.00
C ASN A 564 3.19 -28.98 8.87
N PRO A 565 2.55 -28.19 8.01
CA PRO A 565 1.09 -28.07 7.95
C PRO A 565 0.32 -29.30 7.44
N ASP A 566 1.04 -30.37 7.13
CA ASP A 566 0.47 -31.65 6.70
C ASP A 566 0.62 -32.75 7.79
N GLU A 567 1.32 -32.48 8.89
CA GLU A 567 1.66 -33.46 9.94
C GLU A 567 1.56 -32.81 11.33
N PRO A 568 0.60 -33.22 12.18
CA PRO A 568 0.26 -32.53 13.43
C PRO A 568 1.31 -32.69 14.54
N ASP A 569 2.43 -33.35 14.26
CA ASP A 569 3.47 -33.78 15.18
C ASP A 569 4.74 -33.89 14.32
N SER A 570 5.54 -32.83 14.31
CA SER A 570 6.60 -32.65 13.33
C SER A 570 7.82 -33.56 13.54
N ASP A 571 8.07 -34.02 14.77
CA ASP A 571 9.21 -34.87 15.11
C ASP A 571 8.87 -36.30 15.56
N PHE A 572 7.57 -36.58 15.72
CA PHE A 572 6.96 -37.87 15.97
C PHE A 572 7.19 -38.45 17.38
N ASP A 573 7.28 -37.61 18.40
CA ASP A 573 7.47 -37.97 19.80
C ASP A 573 6.14 -38.30 20.53
N GLY A 574 5.02 -37.80 19.99
CA GLY A 574 3.66 -38.00 20.51
C GLY A 574 3.01 -36.77 21.14
N LEU A 575 3.68 -35.63 21.18
CA LEU A 575 3.10 -34.30 21.38
C LEU A 575 2.73 -33.69 20.01
N ASP A 576 1.71 -32.83 19.98
CA ASP A 576 1.38 -32.11 18.75
C ASP A 576 2.07 -30.75 18.72
N ASP A 577 2.34 -30.25 17.51
CA ASP A 577 3.12 -29.04 17.26
C ASP A 577 2.56 -27.82 18.03
N TYR A 578 1.23 -27.73 18.16
CA TYR A 578 0.55 -26.75 19.01
C TYR A 578 0.95 -26.86 20.49
N GLU A 579 0.91 -28.05 21.08
CA GLU A 579 1.23 -28.33 22.48
C GLU A 579 2.71 -28.09 22.82
N GLU A 580 3.61 -28.26 21.85
CA GLU A 580 5.03 -27.98 22.03
C GLU A 580 5.37 -26.48 21.96
N ILE A 581 4.70 -25.76 21.04
CA ILE A 581 4.90 -24.32 20.84
C ILE A 581 4.26 -23.50 21.95
N TYR A 582 3.06 -23.87 22.39
CA TYR A 582 2.30 -23.22 23.45
C TYR A 582 2.23 -24.10 24.69
N LEU A 583 2.56 -23.56 25.87
CA LEU A 583 2.51 -24.29 27.16
C LEU A 583 1.36 -25.31 27.25
N GLY A 584 1.72 -26.58 27.13
CA GLY A 584 0.83 -27.74 27.09
C GLY A 584 0.10 -28.03 28.41
N GLU A 585 -0.51 -29.20 28.52
CA GLU A 585 -1.13 -29.64 29.78
C GLU A 585 -0.10 -29.81 30.93
N ASP A 586 1.17 -29.96 30.60
CA ASP A 586 2.30 -30.14 31.53
C ASP A 586 3.03 -28.85 31.91
N ASP A 587 2.62 -27.68 31.38
CA ASP A 587 3.24 -26.36 31.59
C ASP A 587 4.73 -26.29 31.09
N TYR A 588 5.13 -27.12 30.14
CA TYR A 588 6.46 -27.08 29.50
C TYR A 588 6.40 -26.58 28.04
N TYR A 589 7.55 -26.11 27.56
CA TYR A 589 7.80 -25.99 26.12
C TYR A 589 8.77 -27.11 25.76
N THR A 590 8.60 -27.70 24.59
CA THR A 590 9.49 -28.69 23.98
C THR A 590 9.87 -28.22 22.58
N ASN A 591 10.81 -28.91 21.95
CA ASN A 591 11.29 -28.54 20.63
C ASN A 591 10.56 -29.37 19.55
N PRO A 592 9.67 -28.77 18.72
CA PRO A 592 8.85 -29.51 17.74
C PRO A 592 9.62 -30.14 16.56
N HIS A 593 10.95 -30.17 16.65
CA HIS A 593 11.86 -30.73 15.66
C HIS A 593 12.88 -31.68 16.28
N ASP A 594 12.78 -31.94 17.58
CA ASP A 594 13.73 -32.74 18.33
C ASP A 594 12.97 -33.54 19.39
N PRO A 595 12.74 -34.84 19.16
CA PRO A 595 11.80 -35.62 19.97
C PRO A 595 12.26 -35.88 21.40
N ASP A 596 13.46 -35.44 21.79
CA ASP A 596 14.12 -35.63 23.08
C ASP A 596 14.89 -34.32 23.37
N SER A 597 14.20 -33.37 24.01
CA SER A 597 14.60 -31.97 24.14
C SER A 597 15.84 -31.78 25.04
N ASP A 598 16.11 -32.71 25.96
CA ASP A 598 17.23 -32.66 26.90
C ASP A 598 18.31 -33.75 26.69
N ASP A 599 18.14 -34.60 25.67
CA ASP A 599 19.05 -35.66 25.22
C ASP A 599 19.29 -36.78 26.26
N ASP A 600 18.30 -37.13 27.08
CA ASP A 600 18.42 -38.14 28.14
C ASP A 600 18.05 -39.58 27.72
N GLY A 601 17.33 -39.71 26.60
CA GLY A 601 16.88 -40.97 26.03
C GLY A 601 15.43 -41.37 26.33
N LEU A 602 14.61 -40.48 26.90
CA LEU A 602 13.15 -40.46 26.80
C LEU A 602 12.76 -39.41 25.76
N ASP A 603 11.76 -39.74 24.95
CA ASP A 603 11.17 -38.75 24.06
C ASP A 603 10.21 -37.84 24.89
N ASP A 604 10.02 -36.56 24.54
CA ASP A 604 9.30 -35.58 25.39
C ASP A 604 7.85 -36.04 25.71
N GLY A 605 7.17 -36.64 24.73
CA GLY A 605 5.87 -37.29 24.92
C GLY A 605 5.88 -38.50 25.88
N GLU A 606 7.00 -39.22 26.01
CA GLU A 606 7.16 -40.28 27.02
C GLU A 606 7.30 -39.68 28.43
N GLU A 607 7.99 -38.56 28.56
CA GLU A 607 8.21 -37.86 29.83
C GLU A 607 6.92 -37.34 30.44
N GLN A 608 5.98 -36.85 29.62
CA GLN A 608 4.62 -36.52 30.08
C GLN A 608 3.93 -37.74 30.73
N THR A 609 4.25 -38.96 30.30
CA THR A 609 3.72 -40.21 30.88
C THR A 609 4.41 -40.61 32.18
N TYR A 610 5.71 -40.35 32.30
CA TYR A 610 6.51 -40.67 33.49
C TYR A 610 6.54 -39.53 34.53
N PHE A 611 5.99 -38.36 34.19
CA PHE A 611 5.97 -37.15 35.01
C PHE A 611 7.38 -36.62 35.33
N THR A 612 8.31 -36.76 34.39
CA THR A 612 9.64 -36.13 34.39
C THR A 612 9.57 -34.76 33.71
N ASP A 613 10.62 -33.95 33.83
CA ASP A 613 10.71 -32.62 33.21
C ASP A 613 11.45 -32.72 31.87
N PRO A 614 10.78 -32.51 30.72
CA PRO A 614 11.38 -32.73 29.39
C PRO A 614 12.46 -31.74 28.98
N ASN A 615 12.84 -30.85 29.89
CA ASN A 615 13.93 -29.91 29.70
C ASN A 615 15.06 -30.16 30.72
N ASN A 616 15.03 -31.28 31.44
CA ASN A 616 15.94 -31.62 32.51
C ASN A 616 16.19 -33.14 32.62
N ALA A 617 17.29 -33.56 31.99
CA ALA A 617 17.71 -34.95 31.82
C ALA A 617 17.93 -35.80 33.10
N ASP A 618 17.74 -35.23 34.28
CA ASP A 618 17.88 -35.85 35.60
C ASP A 618 16.93 -35.10 36.56
N SER A 619 15.70 -35.60 36.66
CA SER A 619 14.56 -34.93 37.30
C SER A 619 14.70 -34.85 38.82
N ASP A 620 15.29 -35.85 39.47
CA ASP A 620 15.47 -35.87 40.93
C ASP A 620 16.88 -35.48 41.41
N ASN A 621 17.82 -35.30 40.48
CA ASN A 621 19.19 -34.83 40.68
C ASN A 621 20.09 -35.83 41.44
N ASP A 622 19.96 -37.12 41.16
CA ASP A 622 20.82 -38.17 41.72
C ASP A 622 22.04 -38.53 40.84
N ASP A 623 22.25 -37.82 39.73
CA ASP A 623 23.26 -38.05 38.68
C ASP A 623 22.94 -39.25 37.74
N LEU A 624 21.81 -39.94 37.87
CA LEU A 624 21.26 -40.91 36.92
C LEU A 624 20.25 -40.20 35.99
N LEU A 625 20.24 -40.55 34.71
CA LEU A 625 19.33 -39.90 33.75
C LEU A 625 17.96 -40.57 33.77
N ASP A 626 16.87 -39.82 33.62
CA ASP A 626 15.50 -40.35 33.69
C ASP A 626 15.29 -41.46 32.64
N GLY A 627 15.84 -41.27 31.44
CA GLY A 627 15.86 -42.28 30.39
C GLY A 627 16.71 -43.50 30.69
N GLU A 628 17.79 -43.39 31.45
CA GLU A 628 18.54 -44.57 31.92
C GLU A 628 17.75 -45.35 32.98
N GLU A 629 17.09 -44.65 33.89
CA GLU A 629 16.26 -45.23 34.94
C GLU A 629 15.11 -46.06 34.36
N ILE A 630 14.30 -45.47 33.49
CA ILE A 630 13.15 -46.16 32.89
C ILE A 630 13.61 -47.32 31.99
N ASN A 631 14.61 -47.10 31.13
CA ASN A 631 14.98 -48.08 30.11
C ASN A 631 15.88 -49.22 30.61
N ASN A 632 16.73 -48.96 31.62
CA ASN A 632 17.77 -49.90 32.03
C ASN A 632 17.57 -50.46 33.44
N TYR A 633 17.15 -49.63 34.40
CA TYR A 633 17.18 -49.98 35.83
C TYR A 633 15.79 -50.21 36.43
N SER A 634 14.73 -49.69 35.81
CA SER A 634 13.34 -49.72 36.30
C SER A 634 13.15 -49.07 37.68
N THR A 635 14.00 -48.08 38.00
CA THR A 635 13.88 -47.15 39.13
C THR A 635 12.84 -46.05 38.84
N ASN A 636 12.58 -45.18 39.80
CA ASN A 636 11.64 -44.09 39.69
C ASN A 636 12.37 -42.76 39.47
N PRO A 637 12.28 -42.14 38.28
CA PRO A 637 13.06 -40.95 37.92
C PRO A 637 12.65 -39.63 38.60
N ASN A 638 11.91 -39.73 39.69
CA ASN A 638 11.45 -38.60 40.48
C ASN A 638 11.76 -38.83 41.97
N ASP A 639 12.61 -39.81 42.27
CA ASP A 639 12.91 -40.29 43.60
C ASP A 639 14.34 -40.83 43.67
N VAL A 640 15.25 -39.97 44.16
CA VAL A 640 16.69 -40.21 44.36
C VAL A 640 17.05 -41.57 45.00
N ASP A 641 16.13 -42.21 45.71
CA ASP A 641 16.31 -43.48 46.42
C ASP A 641 15.03 -44.32 46.21
N SER A 642 15.02 -45.14 45.17
CA SER A 642 13.80 -45.81 44.68
C SER A 642 13.22 -46.85 45.64
N ASP A 643 14.03 -47.40 46.54
CA ASP A 643 13.62 -48.44 47.49
C ASP A 643 13.65 -48.02 48.97
N ASP A 644 13.95 -46.74 49.23
CA ASP A 644 13.95 -46.08 50.54
C ASP A 644 14.99 -46.67 51.53
N ASP A 645 16.13 -47.17 51.06
CA ASP A 645 17.17 -47.77 51.92
C ASP A 645 18.22 -46.78 52.43
N GLY A 646 18.38 -45.64 51.76
CA GLY A 646 19.32 -44.57 52.10
C GLY A 646 20.53 -44.43 51.18
N LEU A 647 20.70 -45.30 50.18
CA LEU A 647 21.58 -45.10 49.02
C LEU A 647 20.80 -44.45 47.88
N ASP A 648 21.50 -43.69 47.02
CA ASP A 648 20.89 -43.15 45.81
C ASP A 648 21.02 -44.14 44.64
N ASP A 649 20.07 -44.13 43.70
CA ASP A 649 20.00 -45.12 42.63
C ASP A 649 21.29 -45.13 41.79
N GLN A 650 21.90 -43.96 41.58
CA GLN A 650 23.21 -43.83 40.92
C GLN A 650 24.36 -44.54 41.65
N GLU A 651 24.49 -44.43 42.98
CA GLU A 651 25.50 -45.13 43.77
C GLU A 651 25.33 -46.65 43.65
N GLU A 652 24.09 -47.14 43.54
CA GLU A 652 23.77 -48.56 43.50
C GLU A 652 24.02 -49.20 42.14
N VAL A 653 23.80 -48.48 41.03
CA VAL A 653 24.04 -49.00 39.67
C VAL A 653 25.50 -48.88 39.23
N THR A 654 26.33 -48.13 39.97
CA THR A 654 27.77 -48.02 39.71
C THR A 654 28.60 -48.58 40.87
N SER A 655 29.92 -48.77 40.66
CA SER A 655 30.77 -49.14 41.80
C SER A 655 30.94 -47.92 42.69
N GLY A 656 30.09 -47.83 43.70
CA GLY A 656 30.02 -46.73 44.64
C GLY A 656 31.31 -46.49 45.42
N SER A 657 31.25 -45.64 46.44
CA SER A 657 32.39 -45.27 47.29
C SER A 657 33.02 -46.46 48.02
N ASP A 658 32.24 -47.49 48.33
CA ASP A 658 32.65 -48.75 48.93
C ASP A 658 33.19 -49.78 47.91
N GLY A 659 32.83 -49.61 46.62
CA GLY A 659 33.22 -50.44 45.50
C GLY A 659 32.26 -51.60 45.18
N TYR A 660 31.08 -51.63 45.78
CA TYR A 660 30.03 -52.61 45.51
C TYR A 660 28.95 -52.02 44.58
N ILE A 661 28.07 -52.89 44.06
CA ILE A 661 26.95 -52.55 43.16
C ILE A 661 25.77 -53.35 43.69
N THR A 662 24.70 -52.68 44.07
CA THR A 662 23.47 -53.24 44.67
C THR A 662 22.31 -53.17 43.67
N ASP A 663 21.12 -53.67 44.03
CA ASP A 663 19.91 -53.59 43.20
C ASP A 663 19.07 -52.40 43.71
N PRO A 664 18.95 -51.29 42.95
CA PRO A 664 18.29 -50.05 43.40
C PRO A 664 16.76 -50.14 43.57
N ASN A 665 16.24 -51.37 43.59
CA ASN A 665 14.82 -51.67 43.79
C ASN A 665 14.63 -52.71 44.90
N ASP A 666 15.69 -53.05 45.62
CA ASP A 666 15.72 -54.04 46.68
C ASP A 666 16.67 -53.61 47.81
N SER A 667 16.09 -52.94 48.80
CA SER A 667 16.74 -52.42 50.03
C SER A 667 17.60 -53.39 50.84
N ASP A 668 17.73 -54.66 50.43
CA ASP A 668 18.54 -55.73 51.03
C ASP A 668 18.95 -56.68 49.89
N THR A 669 20.00 -56.28 49.14
CA THR A 669 20.40 -56.93 47.87
C THR A 669 20.73 -58.43 48.05
N ASP A 670 21.30 -58.80 49.20
CA ASP A 670 21.76 -60.17 49.45
C ASP A 670 20.81 -61.02 50.34
N GLY A 671 19.85 -60.37 50.99
CA GLY A 671 18.75 -60.97 51.72
C GLY A 671 19.13 -61.43 53.14
N ASP A 672 20.03 -60.73 53.83
CA ASP A 672 20.53 -61.11 55.15
C ASP A 672 19.91 -60.37 56.36
N ASP A 673 18.89 -59.54 56.09
CA ASP A 673 18.12 -58.70 57.01
C ASP A 673 18.81 -57.36 57.42
N TYR A 674 19.92 -56.95 56.79
CA TYR A 674 20.47 -55.59 56.85
C TYR A 674 20.26 -54.86 55.51
N SER A 675 20.07 -53.54 55.54
CA SER A 675 19.96 -52.80 54.28
C SER A 675 21.31 -52.50 53.65
N ASP A 676 21.34 -52.26 52.35
CA ASP A 676 22.57 -51.98 51.62
C ASP A 676 23.27 -50.72 52.20
N TYR A 677 22.49 -49.69 52.57
CA TYR A 677 23.00 -48.53 53.32
C TYR A 677 23.60 -48.86 54.70
N GLU A 678 22.99 -49.78 55.47
CA GLU A 678 23.50 -50.18 56.79
C GLU A 678 24.87 -50.86 56.68
N GLU A 679 25.06 -51.65 55.63
CA GLU A 679 26.30 -52.35 55.33
C GLU A 679 27.38 -51.42 54.76
N TYR A 680 26.99 -50.53 53.84
CA TYR A 680 27.83 -49.42 53.37
C TYR A 680 28.40 -48.61 54.54
N SER A 681 27.52 -48.22 55.47
CA SER A 681 27.89 -47.44 56.65
C SER A 681 28.80 -48.21 57.61
N ALA A 682 28.66 -49.53 57.71
CA ALA A 682 29.49 -50.41 58.51
C ALA A 682 30.80 -50.83 57.80
N GLY A 683 30.92 -50.60 56.49
CA GLY A 683 32.04 -51.03 55.66
C GLY A 683 32.07 -52.55 55.42
N THR A 684 30.90 -53.19 55.39
CA THR A 684 30.73 -54.61 55.04
C THR A 684 30.37 -54.77 53.55
N ASP A 685 30.13 -55.99 53.04
CA ASP A 685 29.89 -56.25 51.60
C ASP A 685 28.39 -56.52 51.39
N PRO A 686 27.59 -55.55 50.90
CA PRO A 686 26.13 -55.67 50.75
C PRO A 686 25.68 -56.70 49.70
N THR A 687 26.63 -57.46 49.14
CA THR A 687 26.36 -58.51 48.16
C THR A 687 26.77 -59.91 48.65
N ASP A 688 27.30 -60.04 49.88
CA ASP A 688 27.69 -61.30 50.51
C ASP A 688 27.00 -61.51 51.87
N PRO A 689 25.97 -62.40 51.96
CA PRO A 689 25.09 -62.54 53.12
C PRO A 689 25.76 -63.22 54.35
N GLU A 690 27.09 -63.29 54.34
CA GLU A 690 27.94 -63.78 55.42
C GLU A 690 28.91 -62.69 55.94
N ASP A 691 28.90 -61.46 55.38
CA ASP A 691 29.72 -60.32 55.75
C ASP A 691 28.84 -59.13 56.15
N TYR A 692 28.30 -59.15 57.38
CA TYR A 692 27.35 -58.18 57.91
C TYR A 692 27.88 -57.40 59.13
N PRO A 693 27.27 -56.24 59.48
CA PRO A 693 27.64 -55.45 60.64
C PRO A 693 27.52 -56.27 61.95
N SER A 694 28.59 -56.33 62.75
CA SER A 694 28.58 -57.06 64.03
C SER A 694 29.01 -56.18 65.22
N ASP A 695 28.20 -56.14 66.27
CA ASP A 695 28.31 -55.40 67.56
C ASP A 695 29.60 -55.61 68.41
N ASP A 696 30.73 -56.07 67.85
CA ASP A 696 31.95 -56.43 68.60
C ASP A 696 33.17 -55.51 68.25
N ASP A 697 33.00 -54.20 68.02
CA ASP A 697 34.12 -53.25 67.84
C ASP A 697 34.62 -52.64 69.17
N PRO A 698 35.84 -52.97 69.63
CA PRO A 698 36.44 -52.39 70.84
C PRO A 698 36.91 -50.93 70.72
N ASN A 699 36.64 -50.22 69.62
CA ASN A 699 36.91 -48.79 69.46
C ASN A 699 35.64 -47.96 69.26
N GLN A 700 34.47 -48.53 69.61
CA GLN A 700 33.20 -47.81 69.57
C GLN A 700 33.24 -46.62 70.54
N ASP A 701 32.82 -45.47 70.03
CA ASP A 701 32.73 -44.15 70.67
C ASP A 701 31.36 -43.62 70.22
N THR A 702 30.33 -43.89 71.05
CA THR A 702 28.93 -43.82 70.65
C THR A 702 28.39 -42.39 70.61
N ASP A 703 28.93 -41.46 71.40
CA ASP A 703 28.57 -40.04 71.35
C ASP A 703 29.59 -39.15 70.64
N GLY A 704 30.78 -39.68 70.31
CA GLY A 704 31.76 -39.04 69.45
C GLY A 704 32.58 -37.95 70.12
N ASP A 705 32.67 -37.96 71.46
CA ASP A 705 33.47 -36.99 72.23
C ASP A 705 34.99 -37.27 72.15
N GLY A 706 35.37 -38.50 71.76
CA GLY A 706 36.75 -38.95 71.63
C GLY A 706 37.20 -39.93 72.71
N LEU A 707 36.34 -40.30 73.66
CA LEU A 707 36.48 -41.43 74.57
C LEU A 707 35.73 -42.64 74.01
N THR A 708 36.32 -43.83 74.10
CA THR A 708 35.58 -45.06 73.73
C THR A 708 34.56 -45.43 74.80
N ASP A 709 33.45 -46.07 74.42
CA ASP A 709 32.44 -46.60 75.35
C ASP A 709 33.07 -47.47 76.46
N GLU A 710 34.18 -48.18 76.15
CA GLU A 710 34.93 -48.96 77.15
C GLU A 710 35.68 -48.05 78.14
N GLU A 711 36.29 -46.95 77.67
CA GLU A 711 36.98 -45.96 78.51
C GLU A 711 36.00 -45.20 79.40
N GLU A 712 34.88 -44.76 78.86
CA GLU A 712 33.85 -44.05 79.60
C GLU A 712 33.27 -44.92 80.73
N VAL A 713 32.80 -46.13 80.42
CA VAL A 713 32.18 -46.99 81.45
C VAL A 713 33.19 -47.52 82.47
N ASN A 714 34.42 -47.85 82.05
CA ASN A 714 35.37 -48.57 82.92
C ASN A 714 36.50 -47.72 83.50
N VAL A 715 36.78 -46.56 82.93
CA VAL A 715 37.88 -45.68 83.35
C VAL A 715 37.34 -44.42 84.01
N TYR A 716 36.50 -43.65 83.33
CA TYR A 716 36.09 -42.30 83.77
C TYR A 716 34.74 -42.28 84.51
N GLY A 717 33.83 -43.19 84.16
CA GLY A 717 32.51 -43.33 84.79
C GLY A 717 31.42 -42.47 84.17
N THR A 718 31.67 -41.91 82.99
CA THR A 718 30.79 -41.09 82.14
C THR A 718 29.76 -41.94 81.39
N ASP A 719 28.75 -41.31 80.76
CA ASP A 719 27.70 -41.99 79.99
C ASP A 719 28.06 -42.03 78.50
N PRO A 720 28.28 -43.21 77.88
CA PRO A 720 28.70 -43.34 76.47
C PRO A 720 27.74 -42.83 75.39
N ASN A 721 26.67 -42.17 75.78
CA ASN A 721 25.68 -41.62 74.85
C ASN A 721 25.48 -40.12 75.08
N ASP A 722 26.34 -39.50 75.90
CA ASP A 722 26.24 -38.13 76.34
C ASP A 722 27.64 -37.51 76.43
N PRO A 723 28.06 -36.70 75.44
CA PRO A 723 29.44 -36.24 75.34
C PRO A 723 29.84 -35.23 76.44
N ASP A 724 28.89 -34.75 77.26
CA ASP A 724 29.09 -33.82 78.40
C ASP A 724 28.27 -34.35 79.59
N SER A 725 28.86 -35.29 80.35
CA SER A 725 28.13 -36.11 81.31
C SER A 725 27.56 -35.34 82.51
N ASP A 726 28.02 -34.11 82.76
CA ASP A 726 27.56 -33.27 83.86
C ASP A 726 26.87 -31.95 83.46
N ASP A 727 26.71 -31.73 82.14
CA ASP A 727 26.02 -30.62 81.50
C ASP A 727 26.64 -29.23 81.83
N ASP A 728 27.94 -29.15 82.05
CA ASP A 728 28.62 -27.88 82.38
C ASP A 728 29.03 -27.07 81.14
N GLY A 729 29.19 -27.75 79.99
CA GLY A 729 29.56 -27.20 78.70
C GLY A 729 30.96 -27.57 78.19
N LEU A 730 31.76 -28.33 78.94
CA LEU A 730 32.96 -29.05 78.47
C LEU A 730 32.58 -30.51 78.15
N ASP A 731 33.19 -31.09 77.12
CA ASP A 731 32.97 -32.52 76.84
C ASP A 731 33.86 -33.42 77.71
N ASP A 732 33.44 -34.66 77.95
CA ASP A 732 34.10 -35.58 78.89
C ASP A 732 35.57 -35.84 78.49
N TYR A 733 35.84 -35.89 77.18
CA TYR A 733 37.20 -35.95 76.64
C TYR A 733 38.06 -34.74 77.00
N GLU A 734 37.55 -33.50 76.84
CA GLU A 734 38.21 -32.24 77.16
C GLU A 734 38.53 -32.11 78.65
N GLU A 735 37.71 -32.69 79.51
CA GLU A 735 37.92 -32.61 80.96
C GLU A 735 38.98 -33.58 81.48
N VAL A 736 39.10 -34.78 80.88
CA VAL A 736 40.06 -35.81 81.34
C VAL A 736 41.42 -35.73 80.65
N HIS A 737 41.57 -34.93 79.60
CA HIS A 737 42.83 -34.67 78.93
C HIS A 737 43.18 -33.19 79.05
N GLU A 738 44.44 -32.83 79.41
CA GLU A 738 44.92 -31.43 79.37
C GLU A 738 44.50 -30.74 78.05
N GLY A 739 43.37 -30.04 78.07
CA GLY A 739 42.69 -29.52 76.91
C GLY A 739 43.36 -28.28 76.33
N SER A 740 42.64 -27.55 75.49
CA SER A 740 43.09 -26.27 74.91
C SER A 740 43.42 -25.19 75.96
N ASP A 741 42.88 -25.37 77.16
CA ASP A 741 42.91 -24.50 78.34
C ASP A 741 43.99 -24.88 79.37
N GLY A 742 44.43 -26.14 79.38
CA GLY A 742 45.54 -26.66 80.17
C GLY A 742 45.17 -27.16 81.58
N TYR A 743 43.90 -27.48 81.82
CA TYR A 743 43.40 -28.03 83.08
C TYR A 743 42.81 -29.44 82.86
N GLU A 744 42.73 -30.24 83.93
CA GLU A 744 42.02 -31.54 83.95
C GLU A 744 40.97 -31.44 85.08
N THR A 745 39.69 -31.56 84.75
CA THR A 745 38.52 -31.45 85.64
C THR A 745 37.84 -32.82 85.82
N ASP A 746 36.82 -32.92 86.68
CA ASP A 746 36.06 -34.16 86.88
C ASP A 746 34.83 -34.16 85.96
N PRO A 747 34.75 -35.01 84.91
CA PRO A 747 33.67 -35.00 83.91
C PRO A 747 32.30 -35.45 84.43
N ASN A 748 32.10 -35.43 85.73
CA ASN A 748 30.87 -35.82 86.40
C ASN A 748 30.51 -34.81 87.51
N ASP A 749 31.23 -33.69 87.60
CA ASP A 749 31.06 -32.65 88.60
C ASP A 749 31.25 -31.26 87.98
N PRO A 750 30.16 -30.50 87.72
CA PRO A 750 30.19 -29.31 86.88
C PRO A 750 30.82 -28.09 87.57
N ASP A 751 31.58 -28.26 88.66
CA ASP A 751 32.27 -27.25 89.49
C ASP A 751 33.33 -28.00 90.31
N SER A 752 34.43 -28.39 89.65
CA SER A 752 35.44 -29.33 90.16
C SER A 752 36.11 -28.88 91.46
N ASP A 753 36.12 -27.59 91.76
CA ASP A 753 36.74 -27.03 92.96
C ASP A 753 35.77 -26.51 94.05
N ASP A 754 34.46 -26.63 93.79
CA ASP A 754 33.34 -26.27 94.67
C ASP A 754 33.29 -24.76 95.03
N ASP A 755 33.78 -23.85 94.19
CA ASP A 755 33.78 -22.42 94.49
C ASP A 755 32.53 -21.65 94.01
N GLY A 756 31.72 -22.30 93.18
CA GLY A 756 30.40 -21.86 92.76
C GLY A 756 30.31 -21.33 91.33
N TYR A 757 31.34 -21.51 90.51
CA TYR A 757 31.33 -21.34 89.05
C TYR A 757 31.56 -22.70 88.39
N THR A 758 30.99 -22.91 87.20
CA THR A 758 31.23 -24.17 86.49
C THR A 758 32.58 -24.17 85.83
N ASP A 759 33.15 -25.35 85.60
CA ASP A 759 34.47 -25.50 85.00
C ASP A 759 34.54 -24.81 83.63
N TYR A 760 33.50 -24.99 82.79
CA TYR A 760 33.32 -24.23 81.55
C TYR A 760 33.34 -22.71 81.75
N THR A 761 32.68 -22.20 82.80
CA THR A 761 32.62 -20.76 83.08
C THR A 761 34.00 -20.22 83.43
N GLU A 762 34.77 -20.97 84.20
CA GLU A 762 36.11 -20.57 84.62
C GLU A 762 37.10 -20.64 83.47
N VAL A 763 37.07 -21.70 82.68
CA VAL A 763 37.85 -21.85 81.45
C VAL A 763 37.58 -20.70 80.47
N THR A 764 36.30 -20.36 80.25
CA THR A 764 35.93 -19.27 79.33
C THR A 764 36.30 -17.88 79.83
N GLU A 765 36.25 -17.62 81.14
CA GLU A 765 36.71 -16.36 81.75
C GLU A 765 38.23 -16.34 82.02
N GLY A 766 38.92 -17.46 81.80
CA GLY A 766 40.37 -17.63 81.92
C GLY A 766 40.87 -17.71 83.36
N THR A 767 40.05 -18.21 84.27
CA THR A 767 40.42 -18.59 85.64
C THR A 767 40.71 -20.09 85.74
N ASP A 768 41.21 -20.56 86.89
CA ASP A 768 41.68 -21.95 87.07
C ASP A 768 40.56 -22.79 87.70
N PRO A 769 39.87 -23.68 86.95
CA PRO A 769 38.72 -24.46 87.44
C PRO A 769 39.07 -25.48 88.53
N THR A 770 40.34 -25.54 88.94
CA THR A 770 40.82 -26.46 89.98
C THR A 770 41.36 -25.76 91.22
N ASP A 771 41.36 -24.41 91.26
CA ASP A 771 41.81 -23.60 92.40
C ASP A 771 40.67 -22.68 92.93
N PRO A 772 40.03 -23.02 94.07
CA PRO A 772 38.82 -22.35 94.57
C PRO A 772 39.06 -20.94 95.15
N LEU A 773 40.22 -20.36 94.82
CA LEU A 773 40.66 -19.02 95.14
C LEU A 773 40.87 -18.16 93.89
N ASP A 774 40.81 -18.74 92.70
CA ASP A 774 40.98 -18.10 91.40
C ASP A 774 39.67 -18.18 90.61
N TYR A 775 38.71 -17.33 90.97
CA TYR A 775 37.38 -17.28 90.35
C TYR A 775 37.09 -15.96 89.62
N PRO A 776 36.10 -15.94 88.70
CA PRO A 776 35.67 -14.72 88.01
C PRO A 776 35.20 -13.59 88.96
N GLU A 777 35.72 -12.37 88.78
CA GLU A 777 35.30 -11.21 89.60
C GLU A 777 33.87 -10.71 89.24
N THR A 778 32.89 -10.92 90.13
CA THR A 778 31.51 -10.43 89.93
C THR A 778 31.38 -8.90 89.68
N PRO A 779 30.63 -8.44 88.66
CA PRO A 779 30.36 -7.02 88.45
C PRO A 779 29.26 -6.46 89.39
N THR A 780 29.55 -5.33 90.04
CA THR A 780 28.64 -4.64 91.00
C THR A 780 27.36 -4.09 90.36
N THR A 781 26.23 -4.32 91.05
CA THR A 781 24.85 -3.93 90.67
C THR A 781 24.53 -2.42 90.76
N THR A 782 23.79 -1.89 89.78
CA THR A 782 22.81 -0.79 89.97
C THR A 782 21.54 -1.05 89.12
N PRO A 783 20.32 -0.67 89.58
CA PRO A 783 19.07 -1.35 89.20
C PRO A 783 18.33 -0.75 87.97
N PRO A 784 17.55 -1.57 87.21
CA PRO A 784 16.64 -1.16 86.15
C PRO A 784 15.18 -1.04 86.67
N PRO A 785 14.22 -0.44 85.93
CA PRO A 785 13.46 -1.16 84.88
C PRO A 785 13.14 -0.22 83.66
N GLU A 786 12.75 -0.66 82.47
CA GLU A 786 11.58 -1.48 82.18
C GLU A 786 11.81 -2.40 80.98
N THR A 787 11.48 -3.66 81.26
CA THR A 787 11.36 -4.83 80.42
C THR A 787 10.07 -4.81 79.62
N THR A 788 10.15 -5.10 78.33
CA THR A 788 9.19 -5.98 77.64
C THR A 788 9.90 -6.67 76.47
N THR A 789 10.32 -7.90 76.74
CA THR A 789 10.19 -9.08 75.85
C THR A 789 8.70 -9.27 75.44
N PRO A 790 8.25 -10.28 74.66
CA PRO A 790 8.88 -11.55 74.28
C PRO A 790 8.53 -12.03 72.82
N PRO A 791 8.92 -13.27 72.42
CA PRO A 791 8.81 -13.86 71.07
C PRO A 791 7.46 -14.65 70.97
N PRO A 792 7.13 -15.56 69.99
CA PRO A 792 7.93 -16.70 69.49
C PRO A 792 7.61 -17.22 68.05
N THR A 793 8.31 -18.32 67.70
CA THR A 793 8.08 -19.47 66.78
C THR A 793 6.85 -19.63 65.86
N THR A 794 7.07 -20.48 64.83
CA THR A 794 6.22 -21.43 64.06
C THR A 794 5.74 -21.09 62.63
N THR A 795 6.15 -21.97 61.71
CA THR A 795 5.58 -22.56 60.46
C THR A 795 4.03 -22.62 60.32
N PRO A 796 3.44 -23.04 59.16
CA PRO A 796 3.08 -22.33 57.91
C PRO A 796 1.51 -22.37 57.71
N PRO A 797 0.82 -22.27 56.54
CA PRO A 797 1.18 -22.10 55.11
C PRO A 797 0.32 -21.05 54.33
N HIS A 798 0.35 -21.14 52.98
CA HIS A 798 -0.52 -20.53 51.94
C HIS A 798 -0.14 -19.15 51.38
N GLU A 799 0.37 -19.14 50.15
CA GLU A 799 0.27 -18.03 49.21
C GLU A 799 -0.85 -18.29 48.19
N THR A 800 -1.58 -17.22 47.85
CA THR A 800 -2.43 -17.07 46.66
C THR A 800 -2.32 -15.61 46.21
N THR A 801 -1.82 -15.44 44.99
CA THR A 801 -2.18 -14.50 43.90
C THR A 801 -2.78 -13.09 44.14
N THR A 802 -2.15 -12.15 43.41
CA THR A 802 -2.61 -10.98 42.60
C THR A 802 -2.94 -9.58 43.19
N PRO A 803 -2.72 -8.47 42.40
CA PRO A 803 -2.67 -7.07 42.85
C PRO A 803 -3.88 -6.21 42.42
N PRO A 804 -3.96 -4.95 42.91
CA PRO A 804 -4.22 -3.78 42.02
C PRO A 804 -3.59 -2.46 42.59
N PRO A 805 -3.93 -1.24 42.09
CA PRO A 805 -3.78 -0.70 40.72
C PRO A 805 -3.07 0.68 40.69
N GLU A 806 -2.80 1.14 39.46
CA GLU A 806 -2.81 2.53 38.92
C GLU A 806 -2.33 3.73 39.76
N THR A 807 -1.49 4.58 39.14
CA THR A 807 -1.73 6.05 39.11
C THR A 807 -1.02 6.80 37.98
N SER A 808 -1.83 7.43 37.12
CA SER A 808 -1.78 8.83 36.66
C SER A 808 -0.46 9.51 36.23
N THR A 809 -0.40 9.83 34.94
CA THR A 809 -0.18 11.16 34.33
C THR A 809 0.37 12.31 35.21
N THR A 810 1.48 12.94 34.81
CA THR A 810 1.54 14.32 34.25
C THR A 810 2.97 14.90 34.26
N SER A 811 3.35 15.45 33.12
CA SER A 811 4.26 16.60 32.90
C SER A 811 5.63 16.63 33.60
N SER A 812 6.71 16.71 32.82
CA SER A 812 7.49 17.97 32.67
C SER A 812 8.87 17.76 32.04
N SER A 813 9.19 18.67 31.11
CA SER A 813 10.51 19.27 30.89
C SER A 813 11.69 18.35 30.59
N THR A 814 11.97 18.14 29.31
CA THR A 814 13.34 17.90 28.83
C THR A 814 14.03 19.23 28.54
N LYS A 815 15.15 19.47 29.23
CA LYS A 815 16.20 20.37 28.78
C LYS A 815 17.53 19.64 28.85
N LYS A 816 18.22 19.68 27.71
CA LYS A 816 19.65 19.44 27.42
C LYS A 816 20.02 18.03 26.94
N GLY A 817 20.57 18.01 25.74
CA GLY A 817 21.97 17.65 25.59
C GLY A 817 22.29 16.76 24.39
N ASP A 818 22.55 17.40 23.25
CA ASP A 818 23.57 17.02 22.26
C ASP A 818 23.94 15.53 22.16
N PHE A 819 23.26 14.79 21.28
CA PHE A 819 23.83 13.62 20.60
C PHE A 819 23.22 13.44 19.19
N LEU A 820 23.24 14.50 18.38
CA LEU A 820 22.97 14.40 16.94
C LEU A 820 24.03 15.18 16.15
N LYS A 821 25.21 14.58 16.05
CA LYS A 821 26.31 15.03 15.19
C LYS A 821 27.25 13.90 14.74
N ALA A 822 26.71 12.68 14.61
CA ALA A 822 27.49 11.51 14.19
C ALA A 822 26.71 10.46 13.38
N LEU A 823 25.57 10.80 12.75
CA LEU A 823 24.85 9.86 11.87
C LEU A 823 24.32 10.53 10.58
N ILE A 824 24.98 11.59 10.11
CA ILE A 824 24.80 12.14 8.77
C ILE A 824 26.19 12.37 8.18
N THR A 825 26.95 11.27 8.07
CA THR A 825 28.19 11.18 7.27
C THR A 825 28.48 9.72 6.93
N LEU A 826 27.44 8.91 6.66
CA LEU A 826 27.61 7.52 6.25
C LEU A 826 26.48 6.96 5.36
N ILE A 827 25.81 7.77 4.52
CA ILE A 827 25.13 7.33 3.27
C ILE A 827 25.29 8.48 2.26
N SER A 828 26.52 8.71 1.81
CA SER A 828 26.81 9.57 0.63
C SER A 828 28.09 9.12 -0.08
N LEU A 829 28.45 7.84 0.06
CA LEU A 829 29.69 7.31 -0.49
C LEU A 829 29.57 5.85 -0.92
N LEU A 830 28.51 5.50 -1.66
CA LEU A 830 28.39 4.19 -2.31
C LEU A 830 27.64 4.17 -3.67
N ALA A 831 27.46 5.31 -4.34
CA ALA A 831 26.80 5.36 -5.65
C ALA A 831 27.60 6.05 -6.78
N ILE A 832 28.93 6.20 -6.65
CA ILE A 832 29.78 6.69 -7.76
C ILE A 832 31.06 5.86 -7.86
N THR A 833 30.93 4.56 -8.16
CA THR A 833 32.01 3.74 -8.76
C THR A 833 31.51 2.44 -9.40
N ALA A 834 30.36 2.46 -10.11
CA ALA A 834 29.90 1.29 -10.89
C ALA A 834 29.63 1.57 -12.39
N ILE A 835 29.76 2.81 -12.87
CA ILE A 835 29.60 3.14 -14.30
C ILE A 835 30.89 3.76 -14.84
N SER A 836 31.94 2.95 -14.92
CA SER A 836 33.15 3.24 -15.71
C SER A 836 33.87 1.99 -16.18
N LEU A 837 33.21 0.82 -16.14
CA LEU A 837 33.83 -0.45 -16.54
C LEU A 837 33.00 -1.34 -17.47
N VAL A 838 32.07 -0.77 -18.24
CA VAL A 838 31.43 -1.49 -19.36
C VAL A 838 31.70 -0.83 -20.74
N ILE A 839 32.07 0.45 -20.79
CA ILE A 839 32.47 1.12 -22.04
C ILE A 839 34.00 0.99 -22.27
N SER A 840 34.50 -0.24 -22.42
CA SER A 840 35.85 -0.48 -22.97
C SER A 840 36.03 -1.82 -23.68
N LYS A 841 34.95 -2.52 -24.02
CA LYS A 841 35.04 -3.85 -24.67
C LYS A 841 34.04 -4.11 -25.80
N ARG A 842 33.71 -3.11 -26.63
CA ARG A 842 33.16 -3.35 -27.99
C ARG A 842 33.76 -2.42 -29.04
N LYS A 843 35.09 -2.43 -29.17
CA LYS A 843 35.80 -2.10 -30.43
C LYS A 843 36.89 -3.14 -30.66
N ARG A 844 36.52 -4.30 -31.22
CA ARG A 844 37.36 -5.23 -32.01
C ARG A 844 36.58 -6.50 -32.38
N LYS A 845 35.81 -6.44 -33.47
CA LYS A 845 35.93 -7.35 -34.62
C LYS A 845 35.00 -6.88 -35.74
#